data_AF-A0A558CU57-F1
#
_entry.id   AF-A0A558CU57-F1
#
_cell.length_a   1.000
_cell.length_b   1.000
_cell.length_c   1.000
_cell.angle_alpha   90.00
_cell.angle_beta   90.00
_cell.angle_gamma   90.00
#
_symmetry.space_group_name_H-M   'P 1'
#
loop_
_entity.id
_entity.type
_entity.pdbx_description
1 polymer ?
#
loop_
_entity_poly.entity_id
_entity_poly.type
_entity_poly.pdbx_seq_one_letter_code
_entity_poly.pdbx_strand_id
1 'polypeptide(L)'
;MSTGAIRRAQLVTPFGVGAMSVLVNGTSVITAGLDHWYDIDDAGRLALEEYQEHDWRLEKRLRVSEFRLPPDYRYQGQGNDNRNVKLTVPVLRFPRWCFCMFCKRLKISTLTMQQPVLCKDAKHADWKYKPRMSQVPFVAVCAGGHLDDFPFDKWVHKAHRPTCSGTLRLKSHGGGGLEGQVVSCDECGKERSLRGITEGHFINGEEHTTLSDQLSTPNDPFLCTGARPWLAKLEGPCSNPMRGALRAAGNVYFPKVESSIYLPQKEGAVSAEMHELMRHPAVSGTMRTLHGIFGADLAVQVLRDNLLKNVPPELFGPVSDEELMAGYRDLLGVGEIVPESGEDSDAELLTGDDEWRFPEFQHIRHTPKDDYLSATDPGVHPDLRSHIERVRSVDVLRETRALRGFTRVRDGVLKLSEGKALLRREPLPPVQAWLPAYVVKGEGIYFELDAAQLAVWEARADVQERAQKITDQYSAVASQRGLQNRTLSPRFVLLHTLGHLLINELVFACGYSSASLRERLYVSTTPGREMAGLLIYTAAGDSEGTMGGLVRMARPDNLRAVFVSALGDARWCSTDPVCMDAGEKGQGPDSCNLAACHGCALLPETSCEEFNRFLDRGLVVGTFDKPDLGYFLPFA
;
A
#
# COMPACT_ATOMS: atom_id res chain seq x y z
N MET A 1 22.93 -9.76 16.65
CA MET A 1 22.01 -9.55 15.52
C MET A 1 21.97 -8.06 15.24
N SER A 2 22.11 -7.60 13.99
CA SER A 2 21.84 -6.19 13.71
C SER A 2 20.33 -6.01 13.75
N THR A 3 19.83 -5.50 14.86
CA THR A 3 18.42 -5.14 15.00
C THR A 3 18.19 -3.82 14.28
N GLY A 4 17.11 -3.75 13.51
CA GLY A 4 16.58 -2.50 12.96
C GLY A 4 15.23 -2.25 13.61
N ALA A 5 14.91 -0.99 13.88
CA ALA A 5 13.57 -0.59 14.29
C ALA A 5 12.78 -0.19 13.05
N ILE A 6 11.58 -0.75 12.88
CA ILE A 6 10.63 -0.42 11.81
C ILE A 6 9.27 -0.24 12.49
N ARG A 7 8.50 0.78 12.08
CA ARG A 7 7.15 1.00 12.61
C ARG A 7 6.21 -0.10 12.12
N ARG A 8 5.21 -0.51 12.91
CA ARG A 8 4.26 -1.57 12.51
C ARG A 8 3.54 -1.24 11.20
N ALA A 9 3.08 -0.01 11.01
CA ALA A 9 2.44 0.42 9.77
C ALA A 9 3.34 0.18 8.54
N GLN A 10 4.66 0.39 8.70
CA GLN A 10 5.64 0.17 7.64
C GLN A 10 5.80 -1.31 7.26
N LEU A 11 5.46 -2.26 8.14
CA LEU A 11 5.45 -3.70 7.85
C LEU A 11 4.19 -4.16 7.10
N VAL A 12 3.25 -3.25 6.83
CA VAL A 12 2.15 -3.46 5.89
C VAL A 12 2.44 -2.68 4.61
N THR A 13 2.82 -1.40 4.74
CA THR A 13 3.30 -0.58 3.61
C THR A 13 4.25 0.51 4.09
N PRO A 14 5.45 0.69 3.49
CA PRO A 14 5.91 0.09 2.22
C PRO A 14 6.78 -1.18 2.38
N PHE A 15 7.17 -1.56 3.59
CA PHE A 15 8.16 -2.62 3.87
C PHE A 15 7.53 -3.96 4.30
N GLY A 16 6.35 -4.28 3.78
CA GLY A 16 5.66 -5.54 4.08
C GLY A 16 6.35 -6.79 3.52
N VAL A 17 5.67 -7.93 3.60
CA VAL A 17 6.22 -9.21 3.14
C VAL A 17 6.78 -9.10 1.71
N GLY A 18 7.99 -9.61 1.50
CA GLY A 18 8.66 -9.57 0.21
C GLY A 18 9.19 -8.19 -0.22
N ALA A 19 9.04 -7.14 0.59
CA ALA A 19 9.67 -5.84 0.36
C ALA A 19 11.14 -5.86 0.80
N MET A 20 11.99 -5.13 0.07
CA MET A 20 13.37 -4.92 0.48
C MET A 20 13.52 -3.61 1.27
N SER A 21 14.38 -3.63 2.27
CA SER A 21 14.79 -2.45 3.03
C SER A 21 16.28 -2.51 3.33
N VAL A 22 16.86 -1.37 3.72
CA VAL A 22 18.28 -1.28 4.08
C VAL A 22 18.37 -0.93 5.55
N LEU A 23 19.02 -1.80 6.33
CA LEU A 23 19.25 -1.56 7.74
C LEU A 23 20.31 -0.45 7.93
N VAL A 24 20.36 0.13 9.13
CA VAL A 24 21.31 1.19 9.50
C VAL A 24 22.78 0.81 9.22
N ASN A 25 23.11 -0.48 9.30
CA ASN A 25 24.46 -0.98 9.00
C ASN A 25 24.75 -1.17 7.50
N GLY A 26 23.86 -0.71 6.61
CA GLY A 26 23.95 -0.83 5.15
C GLY A 26 23.58 -2.20 4.58
N THR A 27 23.18 -3.17 5.42
CA THR A 27 22.76 -4.50 4.94
C THR A 27 21.38 -4.42 4.32
N SER A 28 21.26 -4.94 3.10
CA SER A 28 19.99 -5.10 2.39
C SER A 28 19.29 -6.36 2.88
N VAL A 29 18.03 -6.19 3.29
CA VAL A 29 17.19 -7.28 3.78
C VAL A 29 15.86 -7.31 3.05
N ILE A 30 15.20 -8.47 3.08
CA ILE A 30 13.85 -8.68 2.60
C ILE A 30 12.97 -9.21 3.73
N THR A 31 11.78 -8.63 3.91
CA THR A 31 10.83 -9.03 4.96
C THR A 31 10.29 -10.44 4.68
N ALA A 32 10.40 -11.34 5.66
CA ALA A 32 10.00 -12.73 5.50
C ALA A 32 8.48 -12.92 5.41
N GLY A 33 8.08 -14.08 4.88
CA GLY A 33 6.69 -14.52 4.80
C GLY A 33 5.95 -14.58 6.13
N LEU A 34 4.63 -14.53 6.06
CA LEU A 34 3.72 -14.58 7.21
C LEU A 34 3.85 -15.86 8.03
N ASP A 35 4.37 -16.93 7.43
CA ASP A 35 4.64 -18.22 8.09
C ASP A 35 5.52 -18.06 9.34
N HIS A 36 6.32 -16.99 9.43
CA HIS A 36 7.33 -16.81 10.47
C HIS A 36 7.05 -15.65 11.43
N TRP A 37 5.95 -14.90 11.26
CA TRP A 37 5.69 -13.71 12.09
C TRP A 37 5.35 -14.07 13.54
N TYR A 38 4.73 -15.23 13.74
CA TYR A 38 4.28 -15.74 15.05
C TYR A 38 4.89 -17.11 15.38
N ASP A 39 5.95 -17.49 14.67
CA ASP A 39 6.67 -18.74 14.87
C ASP A 39 7.64 -18.57 16.05
N ILE A 40 7.25 -19.10 17.21
CA ILE A 40 8.03 -19.01 18.45
C ILE A 40 8.26 -20.39 19.06
N ASP A 41 9.39 -20.56 19.75
CA ASP A 41 9.79 -21.85 20.34
C ASP A 41 8.80 -22.37 21.40
N ASP A 42 8.17 -21.47 22.16
CA ASP A 42 7.23 -21.80 23.24
C ASP A 42 5.87 -21.15 22.97
N ALA A 43 4.98 -21.90 22.33
CA ALA A 43 3.63 -21.44 21.99
C ALA A 43 2.81 -20.97 23.21
N GLY A 44 3.12 -21.42 24.42
CA GLY A 44 2.47 -20.95 25.64
C GLY A 44 2.77 -19.49 25.99
N ARG A 45 3.77 -18.88 25.33
CA ARG A 45 4.12 -17.46 25.47
C ARG A 45 3.50 -16.58 24.39
N LEU A 46 2.80 -17.14 23.42
CA LEU A 46 2.11 -16.37 22.39
C LEU A 46 0.68 -16.10 22.83
N ALA A 47 0.38 -14.85 23.18
CA ALA A 47 -0.97 -14.34 23.28
C ALA A 47 -1.33 -13.72 21.93
N LEU A 48 -1.70 -14.56 20.96
CA LEU A 48 -1.98 -14.14 19.58
C LEU A 48 -3.13 -13.13 19.51
N GLU A 49 -4.05 -13.22 20.46
CA GLU A 49 -5.20 -12.37 20.63
C GLU A 49 -4.92 -10.88 20.75
N GLU A 50 -3.78 -10.51 21.30
CA GLU A 50 -3.36 -9.10 21.37
C GLU A 50 -3.02 -8.50 20.01
N TYR A 51 -2.88 -9.35 18.99
CA TYR A 51 -2.58 -8.96 17.62
C TYR A 51 -3.76 -9.15 16.68
N GLN A 52 -4.84 -9.80 17.11
CA GLN A 52 -6.00 -10.04 16.26
C GLN A 52 -6.82 -8.75 16.11
N GLU A 53 -7.18 -8.45 14.87
CA GLU A 53 -8.04 -7.32 14.53
C GLU A 53 -9.15 -7.81 13.60
N HIS A 54 -10.35 -7.26 13.80
CA HIS A 54 -11.54 -7.65 13.06
C HIS A 54 -12.17 -6.44 12.37
N ASP A 55 -12.52 -6.64 11.10
CA ASP A 55 -13.23 -5.68 10.27
C ASP A 55 -14.09 -6.49 9.30
N TRP A 56 -15.35 -6.71 9.66
CA TRP A 56 -16.27 -7.62 8.96
C TRP A 56 -16.36 -7.31 7.47
N ARG A 57 -16.30 -6.03 7.10
CA ARG A 57 -16.44 -5.57 5.72
C ARG A 57 -15.19 -5.87 4.91
N LEU A 58 -14.02 -5.59 5.48
CA LEU A 58 -12.74 -5.89 4.84
C LEU A 58 -12.44 -7.39 4.82
N GLU A 59 -12.82 -8.13 5.86
CA GLU A 59 -12.74 -9.60 5.95
C GLU A 59 -13.56 -10.25 4.83
N LYS A 60 -14.80 -9.80 4.61
CA LYS A 60 -15.66 -10.28 3.51
C LYS A 60 -15.06 -9.95 2.15
N ARG A 61 -14.58 -8.72 1.93
CA ARG A 61 -13.93 -8.29 0.67
C ARG A 61 -12.67 -9.09 0.37
N LEU A 62 -11.83 -9.32 1.37
CA LEU A 62 -10.55 -10.01 1.22
C LEU A 62 -10.65 -11.53 1.39
N ARG A 63 -11.81 -12.08 1.79
CA ARG A 63 -12.05 -13.51 2.02
C ARG A 63 -11.05 -14.09 3.03
N VAL A 64 -11.03 -13.49 4.20
CA VAL A 64 -10.22 -13.89 5.36
C VAL A 64 -11.08 -13.90 6.61
N SER A 65 -10.71 -14.69 7.60
CA SER A 65 -11.43 -14.80 8.87
C SER A 65 -10.98 -13.79 9.92
N GLU A 66 -9.79 -13.21 9.74
CA GLU A 66 -9.22 -12.22 10.67
C GLU A 66 -8.08 -11.43 10.02
N PHE A 67 -7.74 -10.31 10.65
CA PHE A 67 -6.47 -9.63 10.44
C PHE A 67 -5.55 -9.79 11.64
N ARG A 68 -4.25 -9.63 11.39
CA ARG A 68 -3.25 -9.60 12.45
C ARG A 68 -2.35 -8.39 12.32
N LEU A 69 -2.15 -7.67 13.42
CA LEU A 69 -1.12 -6.64 13.54
C LEU A 69 0.26 -7.26 13.31
N PRO A 70 1.27 -6.54 12.81
CA PRO A 70 2.64 -7.02 12.89
C PRO A 70 3.09 -7.14 14.35
N PRO A 71 3.86 -8.19 14.72
CA PRO A 71 4.35 -8.37 16.08
C PRO A 71 5.23 -7.19 16.51
N ASP A 72 5.09 -6.75 17.76
CA ASP A 72 5.92 -5.69 18.33
C ASP A 72 6.97 -6.22 19.31
N TYR A 73 8.14 -5.57 19.30
CA TYR A 73 9.24 -5.98 20.18
C TYR A 73 9.04 -5.37 21.57
N ARG A 74 8.72 -6.23 22.54
CA ARG A 74 8.61 -5.85 23.96
C ARG A 74 9.78 -6.41 24.76
N TYR A 75 10.35 -5.57 25.62
CA TYR A 75 11.31 -6.03 26.63
C TYR A 75 10.58 -6.80 27.73
N GLN A 76 11.28 -7.77 28.31
CA GLN A 76 10.78 -8.46 29.49
C GLN A 76 10.75 -7.47 30.66
N GLY A 77 9.56 -7.22 31.20
CA GLY A 77 9.36 -6.36 32.36
C GLY A 77 9.77 -7.06 33.68
N GLN A 78 9.52 -6.38 34.81
CA GLN A 78 9.74 -6.95 36.15
C GLN A 78 8.59 -7.87 36.63
N GLY A 79 7.50 -7.98 35.86
CA GLY A 79 6.36 -8.83 36.18
C GLY A 79 6.56 -10.29 35.76
N ASN A 80 5.65 -11.16 36.21
CA ASN A 80 5.65 -12.58 35.84
C ASN A 80 5.01 -12.87 34.47
N ASP A 81 4.36 -11.89 33.84
CA ASP A 81 3.81 -12.04 32.50
C ASP A 81 4.92 -11.91 31.44
N ASN A 82 5.29 -13.05 30.87
CA ASN A 82 6.31 -13.16 29.84
C ASN A 82 5.70 -13.46 28.46
N ARG A 83 4.40 -13.23 28.27
CA ARG A 83 3.75 -13.39 26.97
C ARG A 83 4.20 -12.29 26.02
N ASN A 84 4.29 -12.61 24.73
CA ASN A 84 4.56 -11.66 23.64
C ASN A 84 5.84 -10.83 23.79
N VAL A 85 6.80 -11.27 24.61
CA VAL A 85 8.10 -10.59 24.76
C VAL A 85 9.08 -11.02 23.66
N LYS A 86 9.94 -10.09 23.24
CA LYS A 86 11.01 -10.32 22.25
C LYS A 86 10.53 -10.88 20.91
N LEU A 87 9.26 -10.70 20.54
CA LEU A 87 8.78 -11.01 19.20
C LEU A 87 9.45 -10.09 18.18
N THR A 88 9.80 -10.65 17.04
CA THR A 88 10.46 -9.91 15.95
C THR A 88 9.89 -10.37 14.62
N VAL A 89 9.72 -9.46 13.67
CA VAL A 89 9.48 -9.84 12.28
C VAL A 89 10.78 -10.31 11.64
N PRO A 90 10.87 -11.56 11.16
CA PRO A 90 12.10 -12.05 10.55
C PRO A 90 12.38 -11.37 9.21
N VAL A 91 13.66 -11.14 8.95
CA VAL A 91 14.15 -10.61 7.67
C VAL A 91 15.32 -11.46 7.18
N LEU A 92 15.49 -11.54 5.87
CA LEU A 92 16.54 -12.32 5.23
C LEU A 92 17.51 -11.39 4.48
N ARG A 93 18.80 -11.71 4.47
CA ARG A 93 19.79 -11.01 3.64
C ARG A 93 19.48 -11.23 2.18
N PHE A 94 19.14 -10.16 1.46
CA PHE A 94 18.87 -10.22 0.02
C PHE A 94 19.17 -8.87 -0.67
N PRO A 95 19.83 -8.85 -1.85
CA PRO A 95 20.31 -9.98 -2.65
C PRO A 95 21.44 -10.76 -1.97
N ARG A 96 21.67 -12.01 -2.41
CA ARG A 96 22.76 -12.87 -1.90
C ARG A 96 24.09 -12.53 -2.55
N TRP A 97 24.10 -12.04 -3.79
CA TRP A 97 25.35 -11.61 -4.41
C TRP A 97 25.98 -10.46 -3.64
N CYS A 98 27.24 -10.66 -3.26
CA CYS A 98 28.09 -9.65 -2.64
C CYS A 98 29.32 -9.42 -3.52
N PHE A 99 29.87 -8.20 -3.48
CA PHE A 99 31.12 -7.86 -4.12
C PHE A 99 32.13 -7.28 -3.12
N CYS A 100 33.41 -7.50 -3.37
CA CYS A 100 34.49 -6.90 -2.61
C CYS A 100 34.77 -5.48 -3.14
N MET A 101 34.77 -4.48 -2.26
CA MET A 101 35.04 -3.09 -2.65
C MET A 101 36.45 -2.90 -3.24
N PHE A 102 37.42 -3.72 -2.83
CA PHE A 102 38.83 -3.63 -3.25
C PHE A 102 39.11 -4.43 -4.52
N CYS A 103 38.95 -5.76 -4.47
CA CYS A 103 39.29 -6.61 -5.62
C CYS A 103 38.14 -6.84 -6.60
N LYS A 104 36.94 -6.31 -6.32
CA LYS A 104 35.73 -6.46 -7.15
C LYS A 104 35.19 -7.88 -7.32
N ARG A 105 35.76 -8.87 -6.60
CA ARG A 105 35.29 -10.26 -6.60
C ARG A 105 33.83 -10.35 -6.20
N LEU A 106 33.03 -11.07 -6.98
CA LEU A 106 31.67 -11.46 -6.69
C LEU A 106 31.64 -12.79 -5.92
N LYS A 107 30.72 -12.91 -4.96
CA LYS A 107 30.44 -14.13 -4.22
C LYS A 107 28.99 -14.15 -3.79
N ILE A 108 28.31 -15.26 -4.07
CA ILE A 108 26.97 -15.50 -3.52
C ILE A 108 27.06 -15.89 -2.03
N SER A 109 26.26 -15.23 -1.19
CA SER A 109 26.12 -15.53 0.23
C SER A 109 24.88 -16.38 0.50
N THR A 110 24.70 -16.78 1.74
CA THR A 110 23.42 -17.33 2.25
C THR A 110 22.41 -16.21 2.53
N LEU A 111 21.14 -16.58 2.69
CA LEU A 111 20.07 -15.66 3.13
C LEU A 111 20.18 -15.27 4.62
N THR A 112 20.96 -16.00 5.43
CA THR A 112 21.16 -15.67 6.85
C THR A 112 22.12 -14.49 7.05
N MET A 113 21.85 -13.70 8.10
CA MET A 113 22.71 -12.60 8.58
C MET A 113 23.63 -12.99 9.74
N GLN A 114 23.63 -14.24 10.18
CA GLN A 114 24.40 -14.70 11.34
C GLN A 114 25.92 -14.49 11.18
N GLN A 115 26.44 -14.60 9.96
CA GLN A 115 27.87 -14.44 9.68
C GLN A 115 28.10 -13.30 8.66
N PRO A 116 29.15 -12.48 8.86
CA PRO A 116 29.56 -11.50 7.86
C PRO A 116 30.12 -12.21 6.61
N VAL A 117 29.89 -11.61 5.44
CA VAL A 117 30.49 -12.10 4.19
C VAL A 117 31.87 -11.48 4.04
N LEU A 118 32.92 -12.30 4.11
CA LEU A 118 34.31 -11.86 3.99
C LEU A 118 34.92 -12.27 2.65
N CYS A 119 35.75 -11.40 2.09
CA CYS A 119 36.44 -11.67 0.84
C CYS A 119 37.62 -12.63 1.07
N LYS A 120 37.58 -13.80 0.42
CA LYS A 120 38.64 -14.82 0.47
C LYS A 120 39.55 -14.81 -0.77
N ASP A 121 39.69 -13.65 -1.42
CA ASP A 121 40.56 -13.51 -2.60
C ASP A 121 42.03 -13.55 -2.15
N ALA A 122 42.89 -14.18 -2.96
CA ALA A 122 44.32 -14.30 -2.69
C ALA A 122 44.98 -12.93 -2.51
N LYS A 123 44.48 -11.87 -3.17
CA LYS A 123 44.95 -10.49 -3.00
C LYS A 123 44.82 -9.95 -1.57
N HIS A 124 44.01 -10.58 -0.74
CA HIS A 124 43.84 -10.22 0.67
C HIS A 124 44.40 -11.28 1.62
N ALA A 125 45.14 -12.28 1.13
CA ALA A 125 45.66 -13.39 1.94
C ALA A 125 46.51 -12.89 3.11
N ASP A 126 47.33 -11.87 2.88
CA ASP A 126 48.23 -11.29 3.88
C ASP A 126 47.58 -10.20 4.74
N TRP A 127 46.32 -9.83 4.46
CA TRP A 127 45.64 -8.79 5.22
C TRP A 127 45.25 -9.31 6.60
N LYS A 128 45.60 -8.54 7.65
CA LYS A 128 45.26 -8.83 9.06
C LYS A 128 43.76 -9.05 9.26
N TYR A 129 42.93 -8.27 8.59
CA TYR A 129 41.47 -8.44 8.58
C TYR A 129 40.98 -8.57 7.14
N LYS A 130 40.24 -9.65 6.86
CA LYS A 130 39.67 -9.86 5.53
C LYS A 130 38.58 -8.81 5.25
N PRO A 131 38.53 -8.23 4.04
CA PRO A 131 37.51 -7.25 3.70
C PRO A 131 36.10 -7.80 3.85
N ARG A 132 35.21 -7.04 4.49
CA ARG A 132 33.78 -7.31 4.43
C ARG A 132 33.24 -6.99 3.04
N MET A 133 32.44 -7.88 2.48
CA MET A 133 31.82 -7.71 1.18
C MET A 133 30.48 -6.97 1.32
N SER A 134 30.16 -6.16 0.33
CA SER A 134 28.90 -5.40 0.24
C SER A 134 27.94 -6.11 -0.72
N GLN A 135 26.64 -6.07 -0.47
CA GLN A 135 25.66 -6.63 -1.40
C GLN A 135 25.64 -5.83 -2.70
N VAL A 136 25.48 -6.53 -3.82
CA VAL A 136 25.34 -5.88 -5.13
C VAL A 136 24.02 -5.10 -5.20
N PRO A 137 23.93 -4.03 -6.01
CA PRO A 137 22.69 -3.28 -6.17
C PRO A 137 21.73 -3.92 -7.19
N PHE A 138 22.00 -5.14 -7.68
CA PHE A 138 21.26 -5.76 -8.79
C PHE A 138 20.42 -6.95 -8.32
N VAL A 139 19.19 -7.01 -8.83
CA VAL A 139 18.25 -8.12 -8.66
C VAL A 139 17.61 -8.45 -10.01
N ALA A 140 16.88 -9.55 -10.08
CA ALA A 140 16.05 -9.90 -11.22
C ALA A 140 14.59 -10.11 -10.74
N VAL A 141 13.63 -9.57 -11.47
CA VAL A 141 12.19 -9.58 -11.13
C VAL A 141 11.36 -10.04 -12.32
N CYS A 142 10.15 -10.55 -12.07
CA CYS A 142 9.18 -10.81 -13.13
C CYS A 142 7.81 -10.22 -12.78
N ALA A 143 6.93 -10.11 -13.78
CA ALA A 143 5.56 -9.60 -13.62
C ALA A 143 4.68 -10.46 -12.68
N GLY A 144 5.07 -11.72 -12.41
CA GLY A 144 4.38 -12.60 -11.45
C GLY A 144 4.71 -12.31 -9.98
N GLY A 145 5.45 -11.24 -9.68
CA GLY A 145 5.84 -10.87 -8.32
C GLY A 145 7.10 -11.56 -7.79
N HIS A 146 7.71 -12.45 -8.56
CA HIS A 146 8.94 -13.16 -8.17
C HIS A 146 10.16 -12.23 -8.16
N LEU A 147 11.13 -12.57 -7.30
CA LEU A 147 12.38 -11.85 -7.12
C LEU A 147 13.52 -12.86 -6.97
N ASP A 148 14.59 -12.68 -7.72
CA ASP A 148 15.79 -13.52 -7.64
C ASP A 148 17.05 -12.66 -7.68
N ASP A 149 18.15 -13.28 -7.29
CA ASP A 149 19.49 -12.76 -7.52
C ASP A 149 19.73 -12.56 -9.03
N PHE A 150 20.38 -11.45 -9.40
CA PHE A 150 20.78 -11.27 -10.80
C PHE A 150 21.75 -12.41 -11.21
N PRO A 151 21.53 -13.08 -12.36
CA PRO A 151 22.25 -14.29 -12.71
C PRO A 151 23.63 -13.98 -13.32
N PHE A 152 24.56 -13.45 -12.50
CA PHE A 152 25.88 -12.99 -12.97
C PHE A 152 26.68 -14.05 -13.74
N ASP A 153 26.69 -15.31 -13.27
CA ASP A 153 27.43 -16.36 -13.97
C ASP A 153 26.82 -16.68 -15.34
N LYS A 154 25.49 -16.75 -15.43
CA LYS A 154 24.78 -17.08 -16.65
C LYS A 154 24.91 -15.95 -17.67
N TRP A 155 24.80 -14.71 -17.17
CA TRP A 155 24.92 -13.48 -17.94
C TRP A 155 26.27 -13.37 -18.65
N VAL A 156 27.38 -13.48 -17.90
CA VAL A 156 28.73 -13.31 -18.47
C VAL A 156 29.11 -14.44 -19.41
N HIS A 157 28.64 -15.67 -19.15
CA HIS A 157 28.99 -16.84 -19.97
C HIS A 157 28.05 -17.06 -21.17
N LYS A 158 26.93 -16.34 -21.23
CA LYS A 158 25.85 -16.49 -22.19
C LYS A 158 25.23 -17.89 -22.23
N ALA A 159 24.98 -18.48 -21.06
CA ALA A 159 24.51 -19.85 -20.95
C ALA A 159 23.70 -20.08 -19.68
N HIS A 160 22.64 -20.89 -19.75
CA HIS A 160 21.84 -21.28 -18.58
C HIS A 160 22.61 -22.09 -17.55
N ARG A 161 23.56 -22.90 -18.03
CA ARG A 161 24.43 -23.79 -17.25
C ARG A 161 25.88 -23.59 -17.70
N PRO A 162 26.58 -22.55 -17.22
CA PRO A 162 27.97 -22.33 -17.57
C PRO A 162 28.85 -23.51 -17.13
N THR A 163 29.80 -23.89 -17.99
CA THR A 163 30.81 -24.92 -17.65
C THR A 163 32.01 -24.35 -16.90
N CYS A 164 32.24 -23.04 -16.98
CA CYS A 164 33.30 -22.35 -16.27
C CYS A 164 32.82 -21.95 -14.87
N SER A 165 33.60 -22.32 -13.84
CA SER A 165 33.36 -22.00 -12.42
C SER A 165 34.33 -20.95 -11.88
N GLY A 166 34.97 -20.21 -12.78
CA GLY A 166 35.96 -19.18 -12.49
C GLY A 166 35.43 -18.06 -11.61
N THR A 167 36.35 -17.35 -10.96
CA THR A 167 35.99 -16.23 -10.08
C THR A 167 35.48 -15.04 -10.90
N LEU A 168 34.27 -14.59 -10.60
CA LEU A 168 33.67 -13.41 -11.24
C LEU A 168 34.08 -12.11 -10.54
N ARG A 169 34.18 -11.02 -11.30
CA ARG A 169 34.42 -9.66 -10.80
C ARG A 169 33.49 -8.64 -11.44
N LEU A 170 32.96 -7.72 -10.63
CA LEU A 170 32.14 -6.59 -11.06
C LEU A 170 33.00 -5.32 -11.15
N LYS A 171 33.48 -5.00 -12.34
CA LYS A 171 34.36 -3.86 -12.63
C LYS A 171 33.54 -2.66 -13.11
N SER A 172 34.05 -1.46 -12.86
CA SER A 172 33.51 -0.22 -13.41
C SER A 172 34.54 0.36 -14.38
N HIS A 173 34.15 0.57 -15.64
CA HIS A 173 35.00 1.07 -16.72
C HIS A 173 34.82 2.59 -16.98
N GLY A 174 34.17 3.32 -16.06
CA GLY A 174 33.75 4.72 -16.26
C GLY A 174 32.36 4.84 -16.88
N GLY A 175 31.77 6.04 -16.80
CA GLY A 175 30.36 6.28 -17.14
C GLY A 175 29.42 6.10 -15.94
N GLY A 176 28.41 6.97 -15.82
CA GLY A 176 27.46 6.96 -14.70
C GLY A 176 26.36 5.90 -14.80
N GLY A 177 26.18 5.28 -15.99
CA GLY A 177 25.13 4.31 -16.26
C GLY A 177 25.57 2.85 -16.15
N LEU A 178 24.63 1.96 -16.52
CA LEU A 178 24.83 0.50 -16.46
C LEU A 178 25.82 -0.01 -17.52
N GLU A 179 26.03 0.74 -18.60
CA GLU A 179 27.00 0.46 -19.65
C GLU A 179 28.43 0.35 -19.11
N GLY A 180 28.76 1.16 -18.09
CA GLY A 180 30.06 1.16 -17.44
C GLY A 180 30.27 0.03 -16.43
N GLN A 181 29.23 -0.72 -16.07
CA GLN A 181 29.31 -1.84 -15.13
C GLN A 181 29.53 -3.15 -15.91
N VAL A 182 30.69 -3.78 -15.73
CA VAL A 182 31.12 -4.95 -16.49
C VAL A 182 31.40 -6.12 -15.56
N VAL A 183 30.80 -7.26 -15.87
CA VAL A 183 31.08 -8.54 -15.20
C VAL A 183 32.16 -9.25 -15.98
N SER A 184 33.22 -9.70 -15.31
CA SER A 184 34.33 -10.43 -15.94
C SER A 184 34.63 -11.72 -15.20
N CYS A 185 35.03 -12.76 -15.92
CA CYS A 185 35.48 -14.04 -15.36
C CYS A 185 37.01 -14.15 -15.46
N ASP A 186 37.68 -14.37 -14.33
CA ASP A 186 39.15 -14.43 -14.28
C ASP A 186 39.73 -15.66 -15.00
N GLU A 187 38.96 -16.74 -15.17
CA GLU A 187 39.47 -18.02 -15.70
C GLU A 187 39.34 -18.13 -17.22
N CYS A 188 38.14 -17.87 -17.77
CA CYS A 188 37.92 -17.93 -19.22
C CYS A 188 38.08 -16.58 -19.94
N GLY A 189 38.32 -15.49 -19.20
CA GLY A 189 38.49 -14.14 -19.74
C GLY A 189 37.23 -13.49 -20.31
N LYS A 190 36.08 -14.18 -20.30
CA LYS A 190 34.81 -13.60 -20.78
C LYS A 190 34.40 -12.40 -19.94
N GLU A 191 33.89 -11.38 -20.61
CA GLU A 191 33.35 -10.17 -19.99
C GLU A 191 32.05 -9.73 -20.66
N ARG A 192 31.18 -9.08 -19.89
CA ARG A 192 29.89 -8.58 -20.38
C ARG A 192 29.41 -7.38 -19.58
N SER A 193 29.01 -6.33 -20.28
CA SER A 193 28.37 -5.14 -19.70
C SER A 193 26.97 -5.47 -19.16
N LEU A 194 26.50 -4.70 -18.17
CA LEU A 194 25.14 -4.70 -17.66
C LEU A 194 24.21 -3.73 -18.41
N ARG A 195 24.63 -3.20 -19.55
CA ARG A 195 23.81 -2.33 -20.40
C ARG A 195 22.46 -2.97 -20.71
N GLY A 196 21.40 -2.18 -20.55
CA GLY A 196 20.04 -2.54 -20.96
C GLY A 196 19.37 -3.64 -20.16
N ILE A 197 19.97 -4.17 -19.08
CA ILE A 197 19.38 -5.28 -18.30
C ILE A 197 18.00 -4.94 -17.69
N THR A 198 17.70 -3.64 -17.53
CA THR A 198 16.44 -3.12 -17.00
C THR A 198 15.38 -2.88 -18.07
N GLU A 199 15.74 -3.00 -19.34
CA GLU A 199 14.85 -2.73 -20.47
C GLU A 199 13.91 -3.91 -20.72
N GLY A 200 12.68 -3.58 -21.07
CA GLY A 200 11.68 -4.54 -21.53
C GLY A 200 10.66 -3.83 -22.42
N HIS A 201 10.06 -4.58 -23.32
CA HIS A 201 9.11 -4.11 -24.31
C HIS A 201 8.05 -5.19 -24.55
N PHE A 202 7.00 -4.86 -25.31
CA PHE A 202 5.95 -5.80 -25.67
C PHE A 202 5.96 -6.04 -27.17
N ILE A 203 5.85 -7.31 -27.57
CA ILE A 203 5.66 -7.71 -28.97
C ILE A 203 4.40 -8.57 -28.99
N ASN A 204 3.38 -8.17 -29.75
CA ASN A 204 2.12 -8.92 -29.85
C ASN A 204 1.45 -9.26 -28.51
N GLY A 205 1.61 -8.40 -27.49
CA GLY A 205 1.06 -8.60 -26.15
C GLY A 205 1.92 -9.47 -25.21
N GLU A 206 3.01 -10.07 -25.71
CA GLU A 206 3.98 -10.80 -24.89
C GLU A 206 5.08 -9.87 -24.40
N GLU A 207 5.44 -10.00 -23.13
CA GLU A 207 6.56 -9.26 -22.55
C GLU A 207 7.89 -9.85 -23.05
N HIS A 208 8.79 -8.97 -23.47
CA HIS A 208 10.16 -9.30 -23.86
C HIS A 208 11.12 -8.45 -23.03
N THR A 209 12.23 -9.02 -22.61
CA THR A 209 13.20 -8.30 -21.77
C THR A 209 14.61 -8.63 -22.21
N THR A 210 15.50 -7.65 -22.11
CA THR A 210 16.91 -7.82 -22.49
C THR A 210 17.54 -9.00 -21.74
N LEU A 211 17.22 -9.15 -20.45
CA LEU A 211 17.74 -10.26 -19.66
C LEU A 211 17.20 -11.61 -20.14
N SER A 212 15.89 -11.76 -20.41
CA SER A 212 15.36 -13.02 -20.96
C SER A 212 15.90 -13.33 -22.35
N ASP A 213 15.86 -12.37 -23.26
CA ASP A 213 16.11 -12.61 -24.68
C ASP A 213 17.60 -12.73 -25.00
N GLN A 214 18.45 -12.03 -24.25
CA GLN A 214 19.88 -11.94 -24.55
C GLN A 214 20.77 -12.71 -23.57
N LEU A 215 20.23 -13.30 -22.49
CA LEU A 215 21.08 -14.05 -21.56
C LEU A 215 21.76 -15.23 -22.27
N SER A 216 21.01 -16.04 -23.03
CA SER A 216 21.53 -17.19 -23.77
C SER A 216 21.41 -16.91 -25.28
N THR A 217 20.54 -17.65 -25.98
CA THR A 217 20.21 -17.43 -27.39
C THR A 217 18.74 -17.01 -27.51
N PRO A 218 18.36 -16.28 -28.58
CA PRO A 218 16.95 -15.88 -28.78
C PRO A 218 15.96 -17.05 -28.82
N ASN A 219 16.40 -18.25 -29.22
CA ASN A 219 15.57 -19.46 -29.27
C ASN A 219 15.50 -20.23 -27.93
N ASP A 220 16.17 -19.73 -26.89
CA ASP A 220 16.27 -20.36 -25.57
C ASP A 220 16.30 -19.29 -24.47
N PRO A 221 15.16 -18.60 -24.24
CA PRO A 221 15.08 -17.44 -23.36
C PRO A 221 15.27 -17.80 -21.89
N PHE A 222 15.83 -16.87 -21.11
CA PHE A 222 15.95 -16.99 -19.66
C PHE A 222 14.67 -16.55 -18.95
N LEU A 223 13.88 -17.52 -18.52
CA LEU A 223 12.58 -17.31 -17.89
C LEU A 223 12.66 -17.44 -16.36
N CYS A 224 11.63 -16.94 -15.69
CA CYS A 224 11.52 -16.94 -14.24
C CYS A 224 11.44 -18.37 -13.69
N THR A 225 12.18 -18.63 -12.62
CA THR A 225 12.19 -19.90 -11.90
C THR A 225 11.20 -19.95 -10.74
N GLY A 226 10.33 -18.94 -10.58
CA GLY A 226 9.38 -18.85 -9.46
C GLY A 226 10.04 -18.56 -8.10
N ALA A 227 11.23 -17.95 -8.10
CA ALA A 227 11.97 -17.65 -6.89
C ALA A 227 11.22 -16.67 -5.97
N ARG A 228 11.10 -17.06 -4.71
CA ARG A 228 10.49 -16.34 -3.58
C ARG A 228 11.43 -16.41 -2.38
N PRO A 229 12.56 -15.67 -2.41
CA PRO A 229 13.57 -15.73 -1.36
C PRO A 229 13.03 -15.36 0.04
N TRP A 230 12.01 -14.49 0.10
CA TRP A 230 11.33 -14.14 1.36
C TRP A 230 10.53 -15.30 1.99
N LEU A 231 10.21 -16.33 1.20
CA LEU A 231 9.60 -17.59 1.64
C LEU A 231 10.62 -18.73 1.73
N ALA A 232 11.93 -18.43 1.59
CA ALA A 232 13.00 -19.42 1.47
C ALA A 232 12.79 -20.47 0.34
N LYS A 233 11.98 -20.15 -0.67
CA LYS A 233 11.77 -20.98 -1.86
C LYS A 233 12.51 -20.34 -3.05
N LEU A 234 13.65 -20.88 -3.43
CA LEU A 234 14.45 -20.32 -4.55
C LEU A 234 14.00 -20.81 -5.93
N GLU A 235 13.04 -21.73 -5.96
CA GLU A 235 12.43 -22.29 -7.17
C GLU A 235 10.92 -22.47 -6.95
N GLY A 236 10.16 -22.51 -8.05
CA GLY A 236 8.71 -22.62 -8.08
C GLY A 236 8.14 -22.56 -9.50
N PRO A 237 6.82 -22.64 -9.66
CA PRO A 237 6.18 -22.55 -10.96
C PRO A 237 6.17 -21.09 -11.45
N CYS A 238 6.86 -20.82 -12.55
CA CYS A 238 6.73 -19.59 -13.33
C CYS A 238 7.39 -19.80 -14.69
N SER A 239 7.01 -18.97 -15.66
CA SER A 239 7.66 -18.91 -16.98
C SER A 239 7.68 -17.48 -17.53
N ASN A 240 7.40 -16.48 -16.69
CA ASN A 240 7.41 -15.09 -17.11
C ASN A 240 8.83 -14.62 -17.45
N PRO A 241 8.98 -13.69 -18.39
CA PRO A 241 10.25 -13.02 -18.65
C PRO A 241 10.84 -12.39 -17.38
N MET A 242 12.14 -12.50 -17.21
CA MET A 242 12.92 -11.94 -16.11
C MET A 242 13.57 -10.64 -16.53
N ARG A 243 13.32 -9.57 -15.78
CA ARG A 243 13.92 -8.25 -15.98
C ARG A 243 14.95 -7.96 -14.90
N GLY A 244 16.12 -7.46 -15.27
CA GLY A 244 17.06 -6.92 -14.28
C GLY A 244 16.49 -5.65 -13.64
N ALA A 245 16.83 -5.39 -12.39
CA ALA A 245 16.45 -4.16 -11.70
C ALA A 245 17.51 -3.74 -10.69
N LEU A 246 17.53 -2.45 -10.37
CA LEU A 246 18.26 -1.96 -9.21
C LEU A 246 17.43 -2.25 -7.97
N ARG A 247 18.06 -2.73 -6.88
CA ARG A 247 17.36 -3.11 -5.64
C ARG A 247 16.57 -1.98 -4.98
N ALA A 248 16.90 -0.73 -5.30
CA ALA A 248 16.24 0.47 -4.79
C ALA A 248 15.26 1.10 -5.81
N ALA A 249 15.01 0.45 -6.95
CA ALA A 249 14.04 0.94 -7.93
C ALA A 249 12.61 0.68 -7.45
N GLY A 250 11.72 1.65 -7.66
CA GLY A 250 10.31 1.55 -7.24
C GLY A 250 9.55 0.38 -7.89
N ASN A 251 9.96 -0.04 -9.09
CA ASN A 251 9.34 -1.17 -9.80
C ASN A 251 9.68 -2.55 -9.21
N VAL A 252 10.45 -2.63 -8.13
CA VAL A 252 10.77 -3.88 -7.44
C VAL A 252 9.71 -4.26 -6.41
N TYR A 253 8.86 -3.33 -5.97
CA TYR A 253 7.81 -3.61 -4.99
C TYR A 253 6.66 -2.60 -5.06
N PHE A 254 5.47 -3.08 -5.46
CA PHE A 254 4.22 -2.32 -5.35
C PHE A 254 3.29 -3.02 -4.37
N PRO A 255 3.14 -2.53 -3.13
CA PRO A 255 2.23 -3.16 -2.17
C PRO A 255 0.78 -3.04 -2.65
N LYS A 256 0.01 -4.12 -2.48
CA LYS A 256 -1.45 -4.10 -2.67
C LYS A 256 -2.12 -4.05 -1.31
N VAL A 257 -2.53 -2.85 -0.91
CA VAL A 257 -3.19 -2.59 0.36
C VAL A 257 -4.65 -2.27 0.10
N GLU A 258 -5.54 -2.93 0.82
CA GLU A 258 -6.96 -2.57 0.86
C GLU A 258 -7.28 -1.93 2.21
N SER A 259 -8.19 -0.96 2.20
CA SER A 259 -8.56 -0.21 3.39
C SER A 259 -10.07 -0.11 3.57
N SER A 260 -10.48 -0.13 4.83
CA SER A 260 -11.87 -0.01 5.26
C SER A 260 -11.94 1.04 6.37
N ILE A 261 -12.82 2.02 6.21
CA ILE A 261 -13.26 2.84 7.34
C ILE A 261 -14.30 2.03 8.11
N TYR A 262 -14.17 2.00 9.43
CA TYR A 262 -15.12 1.34 10.31
C TYR A 262 -16.53 1.90 10.10
N LEU A 263 -17.49 1.01 9.86
CA LEU A 263 -18.91 1.35 9.78
C LEU A 263 -19.66 0.55 10.85
N PRO A 264 -20.29 1.21 11.83
CA PRO A 264 -21.07 0.50 12.84
C PRO A 264 -22.33 -0.09 12.20
N GLN A 265 -22.71 -1.31 12.62
CA GLN A 265 -24.00 -1.88 12.18
C GLN A 265 -25.20 -1.13 12.77
N LYS A 266 -25.01 -0.52 13.94
CA LYS A 266 -25.98 0.37 14.58
C LYS A 266 -25.23 1.40 15.43
N GLU A 267 -25.32 2.66 15.07
CA GLU A 267 -24.61 3.75 15.73
C GLU A 267 -24.88 3.79 17.24
N GLY A 268 -23.80 3.87 18.03
CA GLY A 268 -23.86 4.03 19.49
C GLY A 268 -24.47 2.82 20.22
N ALA A 269 -24.66 1.70 19.54
CA ALA A 269 -25.20 0.48 20.14
C ALA A 269 -24.12 -0.41 20.79
N VAL A 270 -22.85 -0.17 20.48
CA VAL A 270 -21.71 -0.91 21.01
C VAL A 270 -20.80 0.09 21.73
N SER A 271 -20.59 -0.11 23.03
CA SER A 271 -19.67 0.72 23.81
C SER A 271 -18.21 0.36 23.56
N ALA A 272 -17.30 1.27 23.89
CA ALA A 272 -15.86 1.01 23.95
C ALA A 272 -15.51 -0.22 24.80
N GLU A 273 -16.19 -0.42 25.93
CA GLU A 273 -16.03 -1.59 26.80
C GLU A 273 -16.45 -2.88 26.09
N MET A 274 -17.58 -2.86 25.38
CA MET A 274 -18.03 -4.01 24.60
C MET A 274 -17.07 -4.32 23.44
N HIS A 275 -16.53 -3.31 22.77
CA HIS A 275 -15.50 -3.53 21.75
C HIS A 275 -14.22 -4.15 22.33
N GLU A 276 -13.81 -3.77 23.54
CA GLU A 276 -12.67 -4.39 24.22
C GLU A 276 -12.98 -5.84 24.60
N LEU A 277 -14.19 -6.09 25.12
CA LEU A 277 -14.65 -7.45 25.46
C LEU A 277 -14.66 -8.36 24.23
N MET A 278 -15.09 -7.87 23.07
CA MET A 278 -15.09 -8.64 21.82
C MET A 278 -13.70 -8.98 21.30
N ARG A 279 -12.65 -8.23 21.67
CA ARG A 279 -11.26 -8.61 21.33
C ARG A 279 -10.79 -9.82 22.14
N HIS A 280 -11.46 -10.16 23.24
CA HIS A 280 -11.12 -11.34 24.02
C HIS A 280 -11.40 -12.63 23.21
N PRO A 281 -10.45 -13.59 23.10
CA PRO A 281 -10.57 -14.76 22.23
C PRO A 281 -11.74 -15.67 22.55
N ALA A 282 -12.01 -15.85 23.85
CA ALA A 282 -13.13 -16.67 24.29
C ALA A 282 -14.47 -16.04 23.87
N VAL A 283 -14.54 -14.70 23.79
CA VAL A 283 -15.75 -13.98 23.37
C VAL A 283 -15.90 -14.08 21.85
N SER A 284 -14.91 -13.59 21.09
CA SER A 284 -14.97 -13.61 19.62
C SER A 284 -15.07 -15.03 19.05
N GLY A 285 -14.35 -15.99 19.63
CA GLY A 285 -14.43 -17.40 19.27
C GLY A 285 -15.81 -18.01 19.52
N THR A 286 -16.43 -17.70 20.66
CA THR A 286 -17.80 -18.15 20.96
C THR A 286 -18.80 -17.52 19.99
N MET A 287 -18.73 -16.21 19.76
CA MET A 287 -19.60 -15.50 18.81
C MET A 287 -19.51 -16.10 17.40
N ARG A 288 -18.30 -16.33 16.88
CA ARG A 288 -18.09 -16.95 15.56
C ARG A 288 -18.63 -18.38 15.48
N THR A 289 -18.40 -19.17 16.52
CA THR A 289 -18.89 -20.55 16.56
C THR A 289 -20.41 -20.58 16.48
N LEU A 290 -21.07 -19.73 17.27
CA LEU A 290 -22.52 -19.61 17.26
C LEU A 290 -23.04 -19.05 15.94
N HIS A 291 -22.33 -18.09 15.33
CA HIS A 291 -22.68 -17.60 13.99
C HIS A 291 -22.63 -18.69 12.93
N GLY A 292 -21.62 -19.58 12.97
CA GLY A 292 -21.55 -20.71 12.04
C GLY A 292 -22.70 -21.71 12.19
N ILE A 293 -23.35 -21.76 13.36
CA ILE A 293 -24.46 -22.69 13.66
C ILE A 293 -25.82 -22.04 13.41
N PHE A 294 -26.00 -20.80 13.87
CA PHE A 294 -27.29 -20.12 13.96
C PHE A 294 -27.41 -18.90 13.03
N GLY A 295 -26.30 -18.40 12.48
CA GLY A 295 -26.29 -17.25 11.59
C GLY A 295 -26.90 -16.00 12.22
N ALA A 296 -27.74 -15.31 11.45
CA ALA A 296 -28.45 -14.11 11.91
C ALA A 296 -29.55 -14.41 12.95
N ASP A 297 -30.03 -15.65 13.01
CA ASP A 297 -31.15 -16.08 13.85
C ASP A 297 -30.73 -16.47 15.28
N LEU A 298 -29.48 -16.18 15.67
CA LEU A 298 -28.96 -16.48 17.00
C LEU A 298 -29.77 -15.77 18.10
N ALA A 299 -30.34 -16.55 19.01
CA ALA A 299 -31.02 -16.03 20.18
C ALA A 299 -30.02 -15.51 21.24
N VAL A 300 -30.31 -14.35 21.83
CA VAL A 300 -29.42 -13.69 22.82
C VAL A 300 -29.11 -14.56 24.03
N GLN A 301 -30.07 -15.36 24.51
CA GLN A 301 -29.86 -16.25 25.66
C GLN A 301 -28.85 -17.35 25.34
N VAL A 302 -28.88 -17.89 24.11
CA VAL A 302 -27.90 -18.87 23.65
C VAL A 302 -26.51 -18.24 23.62
N LEU A 303 -26.40 -17.00 23.14
CA LEU A 303 -25.13 -16.27 23.13
C LEU A 303 -24.60 -16.05 24.55
N ARG A 304 -25.42 -15.49 25.44
CA ARG A 304 -25.04 -15.20 26.83
C ARG A 304 -24.64 -16.48 27.59
N ASP A 305 -25.44 -17.55 27.48
CA ASP A 305 -25.17 -18.81 28.17
C ASP A 305 -23.85 -19.44 27.74
N ASN A 306 -23.52 -19.39 26.45
CA ASN A 306 -22.25 -19.93 25.96
C ASN A 306 -21.07 -19.04 26.34
N LEU A 307 -21.26 -17.72 26.37
CA LEU A 307 -20.21 -16.81 26.83
C LEU A 307 -19.91 -16.98 28.31
N LEU A 308 -20.92 -17.07 29.18
CA LEU A 308 -20.73 -17.31 30.62
C LEU A 308 -20.09 -18.68 30.94
N LYS A 309 -20.16 -19.65 30.02
CA LYS A 309 -19.44 -20.94 30.15
C LYS A 309 -17.95 -20.81 29.81
N ASN A 310 -17.60 -19.90 28.91
CA ASN A 310 -16.26 -19.79 28.33
C ASN A 310 -15.48 -18.57 28.83
N VAL A 311 -16.15 -17.62 29.50
CA VAL A 311 -15.59 -16.35 29.96
C VAL A 311 -15.93 -16.18 31.45
N PRO A 312 -14.94 -15.91 32.31
CA PRO A 312 -15.18 -15.57 33.71
C PRO A 312 -16.25 -14.48 33.87
N PRO A 313 -17.25 -14.64 34.77
CA PRO A 313 -18.31 -13.65 34.97
C PRO A 313 -17.78 -12.24 35.31
N GLU A 314 -16.59 -12.17 35.92
CA GLU A 314 -15.92 -10.93 36.31
C GLU A 314 -15.49 -10.09 35.08
N LEU A 315 -15.21 -10.74 33.94
CA LEU A 315 -14.84 -10.06 32.69
C LEU A 315 -16.06 -9.58 31.91
N PHE A 316 -17.24 -10.14 32.19
CA PHE A 316 -18.44 -9.85 31.40
C PHE A 316 -19.10 -8.53 31.77
N GLY A 317 -18.87 -8.02 32.99
CA GLY A 317 -19.54 -6.83 33.50
C GLY A 317 -21.08 -6.89 33.41
N PRO A 318 -21.79 -5.80 33.74
CA PRO A 318 -23.22 -5.69 33.47
C PRO A 318 -23.46 -5.27 32.00
N VAL A 319 -23.30 -6.20 31.05
CA VAL A 319 -23.66 -5.98 29.63
C VAL A 319 -25.13 -6.35 29.40
N SER A 320 -25.91 -5.46 28.79
CA SER A 320 -27.33 -5.72 28.47
C SER A 320 -27.48 -6.74 27.33
N ASP A 321 -28.64 -7.37 27.22
CA ASP A 321 -28.93 -8.28 26.10
C ASP A 321 -28.90 -7.54 24.75
N GLU A 322 -29.37 -6.28 24.75
CA GLU A 322 -29.36 -5.42 23.59
C GLU A 322 -27.93 -5.10 23.11
N GLU A 323 -27.05 -4.72 24.03
CA GLU A 323 -25.65 -4.40 23.74
C GLU A 323 -24.86 -5.65 23.33
N LEU A 324 -25.15 -6.79 23.96
CA LEU A 324 -24.51 -8.06 23.61
C LEU A 324 -24.83 -8.48 22.17
N MET A 325 -26.10 -8.36 21.76
CA MET A 325 -26.50 -8.63 20.39
C MET A 325 -26.00 -7.57 19.41
N ALA A 326 -25.93 -6.30 19.82
CA ALA A 326 -25.33 -5.25 19.00
C ALA A 326 -23.85 -5.53 18.72
N GLY A 327 -23.08 -5.92 19.74
CA GLY A 327 -21.69 -6.33 19.56
C GLY A 327 -21.54 -7.56 18.66
N TYR A 328 -22.36 -8.60 18.86
CA TYR A 328 -22.40 -9.77 17.96
C TYR A 328 -22.61 -9.38 16.50
N ARG A 329 -23.59 -8.48 16.26
CA ARG A 329 -23.92 -7.98 14.93
C ARG A 329 -22.78 -7.17 14.33
N ASP A 330 -22.18 -6.30 15.11
CA ASP A 330 -21.07 -5.45 14.68
C ASP A 330 -19.82 -6.26 14.32
N LEU A 331 -19.41 -7.20 15.19
CA LEU A 331 -18.25 -8.04 14.98
C LEU A 331 -18.34 -8.89 13.70
N LEU A 332 -19.55 -9.38 13.40
CA LEU A 332 -19.76 -10.36 12.33
C LEU A 332 -20.41 -9.74 11.07
N GLY A 333 -20.69 -8.43 11.09
CA GLY A 333 -21.38 -7.75 10.01
C GLY A 333 -22.82 -8.25 9.79
N VAL A 334 -23.50 -8.69 10.84
CA VAL A 334 -24.88 -9.19 10.78
C VAL A 334 -25.84 -8.02 10.99
N GLY A 335 -26.33 -7.41 9.91
CA GLY A 335 -27.25 -6.29 9.99
C GLY A 335 -27.76 -5.82 8.63
N GLU A 336 -28.34 -4.62 8.59
CA GLU A 336 -28.98 -4.06 7.40
C GLU A 336 -27.97 -3.73 6.29
N ILE A 337 -26.70 -3.50 6.66
CA ILE A 337 -25.62 -3.23 5.71
C ILE A 337 -25.11 -4.57 5.16
N VAL A 338 -25.84 -5.10 4.19
CA VAL A 338 -25.37 -6.24 3.39
C VAL A 338 -24.60 -5.66 2.20
N PRO A 339 -23.27 -5.86 2.10
CA PRO A 339 -22.60 -5.56 0.85
C PRO A 339 -23.17 -6.51 -0.19
N GLU A 340 -23.84 -5.95 -1.20
CA GLU A 340 -24.33 -6.68 -2.36
C GLU A 340 -23.17 -7.51 -2.90
N SER A 341 -23.26 -8.83 -2.78
CA SER A 341 -22.44 -9.70 -3.60
C SER A 341 -23.07 -9.64 -4.97
N GLY A 342 -22.47 -8.89 -5.89
CA GLY A 342 -22.79 -9.05 -7.31
C GLY A 342 -22.71 -10.53 -7.65
N GLU A 343 -23.86 -11.13 -7.98
CA GLU A 343 -23.88 -12.42 -8.62
C GLU A 343 -23.20 -12.26 -9.99
N ASP A 344 -22.13 -13.06 -10.16
CA ASP A 344 -21.45 -13.46 -11.41
C ASP A 344 -20.15 -12.78 -11.93
N SER A 345 -19.17 -13.67 -12.19
CA SER A 345 -18.03 -13.61 -13.13
C SER A 345 -16.80 -12.70 -12.90
N ASP A 346 -16.14 -12.81 -11.75
CA ASP A 346 -14.68 -13.12 -11.57
C ASP A 346 -14.34 -12.87 -10.10
N ALA A 347 -14.73 -13.83 -9.26
CA ALA A 347 -14.63 -13.83 -7.80
C ALA A 347 -13.23 -13.49 -7.23
N GLU A 348 -12.19 -13.50 -8.05
CA GLU A 348 -10.81 -13.26 -7.67
C GLU A 348 -10.36 -11.79 -7.78
N LEU A 349 -11.10 -10.96 -8.53
CA LEU A 349 -10.80 -9.55 -8.74
C LEU A 349 -11.64 -8.69 -7.80
N LEU A 350 -11.00 -7.66 -7.23
CA LEU A 350 -11.70 -6.62 -6.50
C LEU A 350 -12.27 -5.64 -7.52
N THR A 351 -13.54 -5.79 -7.87
CA THR A 351 -14.29 -4.86 -8.72
C THR A 351 -15.31 -4.08 -7.88
N GLY A 352 -15.81 -2.96 -8.43
CA GLY A 352 -16.81 -2.11 -7.77
C GLY A 352 -16.23 -1.16 -6.72
N ASP A 353 -15.31 -0.27 -7.09
CA ASP A 353 -14.83 0.78 -6.18
C ASP A 353 -15.99 1.70 -5.75
N ASP A 354 -16.98 1.93 -6.61
CA ASP A 354 -18.19 2.65 -6.26
C ASP A 354 -19.01 1.88 -5.20
N GLU A 355 -19.24 0.58 -5.38
CA GLU A 355 -19.95 -0.27 -4.42
C GLU A 355 -19.25 -0.34 -3.07
N TRP A 356 -17.92 -0.42 -3.12
CA TRP A 356 -17.10 -0.43 -1.93
C TRP A 356 -17.19 0.91 -1.20
N ARG A 357 -17.02 2.04 -1.89
CA ARG A 357 -16.89 3.36 -1.24
C ARG A 357 -18.24 3.97 -0.86
N PHE A 358 -19.32 3.57 -1.52
CA PHE A 358 -20.65 4.19 -1.33
C PHE A 358 -21.21 4.07 0.09
N PRO A 359 -21.14 2.92 0.80
CA PRO A 359 -21.59 2.85 2.19
C PRO A 359 -20.87 3.83 3.12
N GLU A 360 -19.56 4.05 2.93
CA GLU A 360 -18.80 5.01 3.73
C GLU A 360 -19.22 6.44 3.43
N PHE A 361 -19.36 6.76 2.14
CA PHE A 361 -19.85 8.05 1.67
C PHE A 361 -21.23 8.37 2.29
N GLN A 362 -22.16 7.42 2.28
CA GLN A 362 -23.48 7.59 2.87
C GLN A 362 -23.42 7.82 4.38
N HIS A 363 -22.61 7.07 5.13
CA HIS A 363 -22.53 7.21 6.58
C HIS A 363 -21.92 8.56 6.97
N ILE A 364 -20.75 8.91 6.42
CA ILE A 364 -20.04 10.15 6.77
C ILE A 364 -20.91 11.40 6.54
N ARG A 365 -21.76 11.39 5.51
CA ARG A 365 -22.71 12.49 5.21
C ARG A 365 -23.69 12.77 6.35
N HIS A 366 -24.10 11.75 7.11
CA HIS A 366 -25.15 11.80 8.12
C HIS A 366 -24.67 12.06 9.56
N THR A 367 -23.43 12.55 9.75
CA THR A 367 -22.89 12.88 11.09
C THR A 367 -23.01 11.72 12.09
N PRO A 368 -22.38 10.57 11.80
CA PRO A 368 -22.48 9.38 12.64
C PRO A 368 -22.00 9.68 14.06
N LYS A 369 -22.57 8.99 15.05
CA LYS A 369 -22.18 9.09 16.45
C LYS A 369 -21.83 7.73 17.02
N ASP A 370 -20.56 7.39 16.89
CA ASP A 370 -20.02 6.12 17.35
C ASP A 370 -18.61 6.28 17.92
N ASP A 371 -18.21 5.37 18.82
CA ASP A 371 -16.90 5.40 19.46
C ASP A 371 -15.74 5.21 18.46
N TYR A 372 -16.00 4.60 17.30
CA TYR A 372 -15.00 4.39 16.24
C TYR A 372 -15.24 5.17 14.95
N LEU A 373 -16.39 5.83 14.82
CA LEU A 373 -16.68 6.77 13.73
C LEU A 373 -17.63 7.87 14.21
N SER A 374 -17.11 9.09 14.38
CA SER A 374 -17.90 10.23 14.81
C SER A 374 -17.65 11.43 13.90
N ALA A 375 -18.72 12.09 13.47
CA ALA A 375 -18.62 13.33 12.73
C ALA A 375 -19.68 14.35 13.11
N THR A 376 -19.34 15.63 12.95
CA THR A 376 -20.20 16.78 13.24
C THR A 376 -20.35 17.68 12.00
N ASP A 377 -21.40 18.50 12.00
CA ASP A 377 -21.65 19.49 10.96
C ASP A 377 -21.13 20.88 11.40
N PRO A 378 -19.95 21.32 10.92
CA PRO A 378 -19.42 22.65 11.22
C PRO A 378 -20.09 23.77 10.39
N GLY A 379 -20.91 23.42 9.39
CA GLY A 379 -21.44 24.32 8.38
C GLY A 379 -20.43 24.66 7.27
N VAL A 380 -20.93 25.32 6.22
CA VAL A 380 -20.13 25.77 5.07
C VAL A 380 -20.08 27.30 5.04
N HIS A 381 -18.87 27.85 4.96
CA HIS A 381 -18.65 29.29 4.83
C HIS A 381 -19.31 29.83 3.55
N PRO A 382 -20.00 31.00 3.57
CA PRO A 382 -20.67 31.56 2.40
C PRO A 382 -19.86 31.54 1.10
N ASP A 383 -18.59 31.95 1.14
CA ASP A 383 -17.70 31.98 -0.03
C ASP A 383 -17.46 30.62 -0.70
N LEU A 384 -17.61 29.52 0.06
CA LEU A 384 -17.45 28.16 -0.45
C LEU A 384 -18.76 27.54 -0.94
N ARG A 385 -19.92 28.08 -0.55
CA ARG A 385 -21.23 27.45 -0.78
C ARG A 385 -21.60 27.30 -2.25
N SER A 386 -21.02 28.09 -3.14
CA SER A 386 -21.28 27.94 -4.57
C SER A 386 -20.64 26.69 -5.17
N HIS A 387 -19.58 26.17 -4.55
CA HIS A 387 -18.76 25.05 -5.05
C HIS A 387 -18.78 23.83 -4.11
N ILE A 388 -19.04 24.03 -2.82
CA ILE A 388 -19.03 23.01 -1.78
C ILE A 388 -20.43 22.93 -1.17
N GLU A 389 -21.09 21.80 -1.37
CA GLU A 389 -22.42 21.53 -0.80
C GLU A 389 -22.32 21.23 0.70
N ARG A 390 -21.29 20.47 1.09
CA ARG A 390 -21.22 19.87 2.42
C ARG A 390 -19.80 19.80 2.95
N VAL A 391 -19.67 20.07 4.24
CA VAL A 391 -18.46 19.82 5.04
C VAL A 391 -18.85 19.01 6.27
N ARG A 392 -18.01 18.05 6.67
CA ARG A 392 -18.11 17.34 7.95
C ARG A 392 -16.77 17.36 8.66
N SER A 393 -16.80 17.67 9.95
CA SER A 393 -15.66 17.46 10.84
C SER A 393 -15.72 16.02 11.30
N VAL A 394 -14.74 15.20 10.95
CA VAL A 394 -14.66 13.80 11.39
C VAL A 394 -13.80 13.76 12.64
N ASP A 395 -14.45 13.71 13.79
CA ASP A 395 -13.82 13.85 15.11
C ASP A 395 -13.15 12.54 15.55
N VAL A 396 -13.73 11.40 15.13
CA VAL A 396 -13.15 10.07 15.35
C VAL A 396 -13.25 9.26 14.06
N LEU A 397 -12.15 8.69 13.64
CA LEU A 397 -12.05 7.82 12.48
C LEU A 397 -11.19 6.61 12.81
N ARG A 398 -11.75 5.40 12.68
CA ARG A 398 -10.98 4.15 12.69
C ARG A 398 -10.89 3.60 11.27
N GLU A 399 -9.67 3.32 10.82
CA GLU A 399 -9.41 2.70 9.53
C GLU A 399 -8.55 1.45 9.71
N THR A 400 -8.94 0.35 9.05
CA THR A 400 -8.14 -0.88 8.95
C THR A 400 -7.49 -0.95 7.58
N ARG A 401 -6.16 -1.15 7.53
CA ARG A 401 -5.40 -1.30 6.28
C ARG A 401 -4.70 -2.65 6.24
N ALA A 402 -5.02 -3.47 5.25
CA ALA A 402 -4.51 -4.84 5.11
C ALA A 402 -3.69 -5.02 3.84
N LEU A 403 -2.50 -5.60 3.96
CA LEU A 403 -1.68 -6.01 2.81
C LEU A 403 -2.19 -7.35 2.29
N ARG A 404 -2.76 -7.35 1.08
CA ARG A 404 -3.30 -8.56 0.41
C ARG A 404 -2.35 -9.20 -0.59
N GLY A 405 -1.18 -8.60 -0.82
CA GLY A 405 -0.20 -9.06 -1.79
C GLY A 405 0.64 -7.89 -2.30
N PHE A 406 1.38 -8.12 -3.36
CA PHE A 406 2.17 -7.08 -4.03
C PHE A 406 2.40 -7.46 -5.49
N THR A 407 2.78 -6.48 -6.31
CA THR A 407 3.23 -6.70 -7.69
C THR A 407 4.67 -6.22 -7.88
N ARG A 408 5.28 -6.59 -9.01
CA ARG A 408 6.62 -6.15 -9.43
C ARG A 408 6.59 -5.84 -10.91
N VAL A 409 7.60 -5.10 -11.37
CA VAL A 409 7.75 -4.58 -12.73
C VAL A 409 6.71 -3.50 -13.06
N ARG A 410 5.43 -3.77 -12.80
CA ARG A 410 4.29 -2.90 -13.08
C ARG A 410 3.29 -2.99 -11.94
N ASP A 411 2.65 -1.86 -11.65
CA ASP A 411 1.52 -1.79 -10.73
C ASP A 411 0.23 -2.23 -11.46
N GLY A 412 -0.02 -3.54 -11.46
CA GLY A 412 -1.13 -4.16 -12.20
C GLY A 412 -2.28 -4.61 -11.30
N VAL A 413 -3.38 -5.04 -11.92
CA VAL A 413 -4.44 -5.76 -11.22
C VAL A 413 -3.87 -7.08 -10.68
N LEU A 414 -4.21 -7.42 -9.43
CA LEU A 414 -3.71 -8.63 -8.77
C LEU A 414 -4.89 -9.38 -8.17
N LYS A 415 -5.06 -10.64 -8.58
CA LYS A 415 -6.08 -11.54 -8.04
C LYS A 415 -5.83 -11.84 -6.56
N LEU A 416 -6.89 -12.07 -5.78
CA LEU A 416 -6.78 -12.33 -4.35
C LEU A 416 -5.93 -13.57 -4.05
N SER A 417 -6.15 -14.68 -4.76
CA SER A 417 -5.39 -15.92 -4.59
C SER A 417 -3.90 -15.74 -4.92
N GLU A 418 -3.57 -15.08 -6.03
CA GLU A 418 -2.20 -14.78 -6.45
C GLU A 418 -1.49 -13.91 -5.42
N GLY A 419 -2.15 -12.84 -4.95
CA GLY A 419 -1.61 -11.96 -3.92
C GLY A 419 -1.34 -12.68 -2.60
N LYS A 420 -2.30 -13.48 -2.12
CA LYS A 420 -2.16 -14.28 -0.88
C LYS A 420 -1.04 -15.32 -1.01
N ALA A 421 -0.87 -15.95 -2.17
CA ALA A 421 0.18 -16.93 -2.43
C ALA A 421 1.61 -16.35 -2.42
N LEU A 422 1.75 -15.03 -2.57
CA LEU A 422 3.02 -14.34 -2.40
C LEU A 422 3.34 -14.08 -0.92
N LEU A 423 2.36 -14.09 -0.02
CA LEU A 423 2.58 -13.72 1.39
C LEU A 423 3.01 -14.89 2.28
N ARG A 424 2.80 -16.14 1.84
CA ARG A 424 3.09 -17.36 2.61
C ARG A 424 3.42 -18.55 1.72
N ARG A 425 4.08 -19.56 2.30
CA ARG A 425 4.53 -20.76 1.58
C ARG A 425 3.40 -21.68 1.17
N GLU A 426 2.41 -21.83 2.05
CA GLU A 426 1.26 -22.72 1.90
C GLU A 426 -0.03 -21.93 2.15
N PRO A 427 -1.05 -22.10 1.31
CA PRO A 427 -2.33 -21.44 1.54
C PRO A 427 -2.98 -21.98 2.82
N LEU A 428 -3.62 -21.09 3.58
CA LEU A 428 -4.46 -21.51 4.70
C LEU A 428 -5.89 -21.77 4.22
N PRO A 429 -6.63 -22.71 4.86
CA PRO A 429 -8.05 -22.85 4.60
C PRO A 429 -8.79 -21.55 4.96
N PRO A 430 -9.92 -21.21 4.30
CA PRO A 430 -10.61 -19.94 4.49
C PRO A 430 -10.89 -19.56 5.96
N VAL A 431 -11.26 -20.55 6.79
CA VAL A 431 -11.56 -20.35 8.23
C VAL A 431 -10.33 -19.94 9.07
N GLN A 432 -9.13 -20.22 8.59
CA GLN A 432 -7.86 -19.83 9.23
C GLN A 432 -7.11 -18.76 8.41
N ALA A 433 -7.67 -18.31 7.29
CA ALA A 433 -7.02 -17.37 6.41
C ALA A 433 -6.96 -16.00 7.10
N TRP A 434 -5.76 -15.43 7.21
CA TRP A 434 -5.54 -14.14 7.83
C TRP A 434 -4.56 -13.32 7.00
N LEU A 435 -4.62 -11.99 7.10
CA LEU A 435 -3.69 -11.06 6.46
C LEU A 435 -3.09 -10.08 7.47
N PRO A 436 -1.86 -9.60 7.24
CA PRO A 436 -1.26 -8.57 8.06
C PRO A 436 -2.01 -7.25 7.82
N ALA A 437 -2.41 -6.60 8.90
CA ALA A 437 -3.06 -5.30 8.85
C ALA A 437 -2.54 -4.37 9.94
N TYR A 438 -2.85 -3.09 9.83
CA TYR A 438 -2.72 -2.17 10.95
C TYR A 438 -3.96 -1.30 11.03
N VAL A 439 -4.25 -0.86 12.25
CA VAL A 439 -5.38 0.03 12.54
C VAL A 439 -4.84 1.43 12.76
N VAL A 440 -5.44 2.39 12.06
CA VAL A 440 -5.22 3.81 12.26
C VAL A 440 -6.43 4.36 13.00
N LYS A 441 -6.19 5.13 14.06
CA LYS A 441 -7.19 5.93 14.76
C LYS A 441 -6.84 7.39 14.54
N GLY A 442 -7.83 8.17 14.16
CA GLY A 442 -7.59 9.45 13.51
C GLY A 442 -8.75 10.42 13.59
N GLU A 443 -8.53 11.56 12.94
CA GLU A 443 -9.50 12.61 12.67
C GLU A 443 -9.45 12.97 11.18
N GLY A 444 -10.42 13.74 10.70
CA GLY A 444 -10.46 14.16 9.31
C GLY A 444 -11.42 15.29 9.01
N ILE A 445 -11.42 15.71 7.74
CA ILE A 445 -12.37 16.66 7.17
C ILE A 445 -12.90 16.05 5.89
N TYR A 446 -14.23 15.95 5.81
CA TYR A 446 -14.92 15.50 4.61
C TYR A 446 -15.55 16.69 3.89
N PHE A 447 -15.48 16.67 2.57
CA PHE A 447 -16.02 17.67 1.66
C PHE A 447 -16.86 16.99 0.59
N GLU A 448 -17.92 17.67 0.13
CA GLU A 448 -18.71 17.26 -1.02
C GLU A 448 -18.91 18.47 -1.94
N LEU A 449 -18.63 18.30 -3.23
CA LEU A 449 -18.83 19.35 -4.23
C LEU A 449 -20.32 19.55 -4.50
N ASP A 450 -20.69 20.75 -4.94
CA ASP A 450 -22.06 21.02 -5.40
C ASP A 450 -22.37 20.19 -6.65
N ALA A 451 -23.32 19.26 -6.53
CA ALA A 451 -23.64 18.31 -7.58
C ALA A 451 -24.19 18.99 -8.86
N ALA A 452 -24.96 20.08 -8.71
CA ALA A 452 -25.55 20.78 -9.83
C ALA A 452 -24.48 21.57 -10.60
N GLN A 453 -23.62 22.31 -9.90
CA GLN A 453 -22.52 23.04 -10.49
C GLN A 453 -21.50 22.09 -11.12
N LEU A 454 -21.19 20.97 -10.45
CA LEU A 454 -20.28 19.96 -10.97
C LEU A 454 -20.80 19.34 -12.27
N ALA A 455 -22.08 19.00 -12.34
CA ALA A 455 -22.71 18.46 -13.55
C ALA A 455 -22.63 19.45 -14.73
N VAL A 456 -22.86 20.74 -14.48
CA VAL A 456 -22.73 21.78 -15.52
C VAL A 456 -21.28 21.93 -15.97
N TRP A 457 -20.34 21.97 -15.04
CA TRP A 457 -18.91 22.13 -15.34
C TRP A 457 -18.35 20.93 -16.11
N GLU A 458 -18.64 19.70 -15.67
CA GLU A 458 -18.12 18.50 -16.33
C GLU A 458 -18.76 18.28 -17.70
N ALA A 459 -19.95 18.83 -17.98
CA ALA A 459 -20.57 18.74 -19.31
C ALA A 459 -19.88 19.60 -20.38
N ARG A 460 -18.98 20.52 -19.99
CA ARG A 460 -18.28 21.39 -20.94
C ARG A 460 -17.27 20.62 -21.78
N ALA A 461 -17.22 20.92 -23.07
CA ALA A 461 -16.34 20.23 -24.02
C ALA A 461 -14.85 20.42 -23.70
N ASP A 462 -14.44 21.60 -23.25
CA ASP A 462 -13.06 21.91 -22.90
C ASP A 462 -12.57 21.18 -21.63
N VAL A 463 -13.45 21.00 -20.65
CA VAL A 463 -13.21 20.21 -19.44
C VAL A 463 -13.05 18.72 -19.78
N GLN A 464 -13.95 18.17 -20.58
CA GLN A 464 -13.89 16.78 -21.05
C GLN A 464 -12.64 16.52 -21.88
N GLU A 465 -12.32 17.41 -22.83
CA GLU A 465 -11.12 17.32 -23.66
C GLU A 465 -9.85 17.25 -22.80
N ARG A 466 -9.77 18.07 -21.75
CA ARG A 466 -8.60 18.09 -20.87
C ARG A 466 -8.46 16.81 -20.04
N ALA A 467 -9.55 16.28 -19.48
CA ALA A 467 -9.52 14.99 -18.80
C ALA A 467 -9.19 13.83 -19.77
N GLN A 468 -9.65 13.92 -21.02
CA GLN A 468 -9.35 12.95 -22.06
C GLN A 468 -7.86 12.90 -22.39
N LYS A 469 -7.13 14.04 -22.39
CA LYS A 469 -5.66 14.05 -22.56
C LYS A 469 -4.96 13.11 -21.57
N ILE A 470 -5.39 13.12 -20.30
CA ILE A 470 -4.84 12.24 -19.27
C ILE A 470 -5.20 10.78 -19.54
N THR A 471 -6.46 10.52 -19.92
CA THR A 471 -6.94 9.18 -20.30
C THR A 471 -6.16 8.62 -21.49
N ASP A 472 -5.85 9.43 -22.49
CA ASP A 472 -5.10 9.04 -23.68
C ASP A 472 -3.64 8.71 -23.35
N GLN A 473 -3.00 9.53 -22.51
CA GLN A 473 -1.64 9.27 -22.00
C GLN A 473 -1.58 7.95 -21.24
N TYR A 474 -2.54 7.74 -20.32
CA TYR A 474 -2.64 6.49 -19.58
C TYR A 474 -2.90 5.30 -20.52
N SER A 475 -3.78 5.45 -21.52
CA SER A 475 -4.08 4.38 -22.49
C SER A 475 -2.85 4.00 -23.32
N ALA A 476 -2.02 4.97 -23.71
CA ALA A 476 -0.76 4.71 -24.40
C ALA A 476 0.21 3.90 -23.52
N VAL A 477 0.34 4.29 -22.24
CA VAL A 477 1.16 3.56 -21.27
C VAL A 477 0.58 2.18 -20.98
N ALA A 478 -0.73 2.08 -20.83
CA ALA A 478 -1.42 0.84 -20.54
C ALA A 478 -1.26 -0.16 -21.69
N SER A 479 -1.42 0.28 -22.95
CA SER A 479 -1.14 -0.54 -24.13
C SER A 479 0.32 -1.01 -24.17
N GLN A 480 1.28 -0.11 -23.97
CA GLN A 480 2.71 -0.45 -23.95
C GLN A 480 3.10 -1.37 -22.80
N ARG A 481 2.32 -1.40 -21.72
CA ARG A 481 2.60 -2.14 -20.50
C ARG A 481 1.57 -3.23 -20.22
N GLY A 482 0.72 -3.61 -21.18
CA GLY A 482 -0.34 -4.61 -20.98
C GLY A 482 -1.20 -4.37 -19.73
N LEU A 483 -1.45 -3.12 -19.35
CA LEU A 483 -2.36 -2.75 -18.26
C LEU A 483 -3.77 -2.59 -18.81
N GLN A 484 -4.77 -2.67 -17.94
CA GLN A 484 -6.15 -2.35 -18.30
C GLN A 484 -6.29 -0.84 -18.51
N ASN A 485 -6.97 -0.46 -19.60
CA ASN A 485 -7.36 0.93 -19.84
C ASN A 485 -8.37 1.38 -18.78
N ARG A 486 -8.29 2.65 -18.41
CA ARG A 486 -9.20 3.30 -17.45
C ARG A 486 -9.58 4.66 -18.02
N THR A 487 -10.88 4.89 -18.17
CA THR A 487 -11.41 6.21 -18.50
C THR A 487 -11.48 7.03 -17.23
N LEU A 488 -10.89 8.22 -17.23
CA LEU A 488 -10.85 9.11 -16.08
C LEU A 488 -11.87 10.23 -16.28
N SER A 489 -12.79 10.38 -15.32
CA SER A 489 -13.78 11.46 -15.37
C SER A 489 -13.18 12.80 -14.92
N PRO A 490 -13.68 13.95 -15.42
CA PRO A 490 -13.22 15.25 -14.96
C PRO A 490 -13.36 15.43 -13.44
N ARG A 491 -14.47 14.95 -12.86
CA ARG A 491 -14.69 14.98 -11.41
C ARG A 491 -13.63 14.20 -10.62
N PHE A 492 -13.12 13.10 -11.16
CA PHE A 492 -12.07 12.32 -10.52
C PHE A 492 -10.77 13.13 -10.45
N VAL A 493 -10.33 13.67 -11.58
CA VAL A 493 -9.09 14.47 -11.65
C VAL A 493 -9.21 15.73 -10.78
N LEU A 494 -10.38 16.36 -10.77
CA LEU A 494 -10.67 17.53 -9.93
C LEU A 494 -10.55 17.20 -8.44
N LEU A 495 -11.28 16.20 -7.94
CA LEU A 495 -11.29 15.84 -6.52
C LEU A 495 -9.93 15.33 -6.05
N HIS A 496 -9.26 14.52 -6.87
CA HIS A 496 -7.92 14.03 -6.59
C HIS A 496 -6.91 15.18 -6.49
N THR A 497 -6.91 16.09 -7.47
CA THR A 497 -6.00 17.23 -7.44
C THR A 497 -6.32 18.18 -6.29
N LEU A 498 -7.62 18.42 -6.00
CA LEU A 498 -8.03 19.23 -4.86
C LEU A 498 -7.55 18.62 -3.54
N GLY A 499 -7.65 17.30 -3.38
CA GLY A 499 -7.12 16.58 -2.21
C GLY A 499 -5.64 16.85 -1.99
N HIS A 500 -4.85 16.80 -3.07
CA HIS A 500 -3.43 17.09 -3.02
C HIS A 500 -3.12 18.53 -2.59
N LEU A 501 -3.80 19.51 -3.19
CA LEU A 501 -3.61 20.93 -2.89
C LEU A 501 -4.00 21.24 -1.43
N LEU A 502 -5.13 20.71 -0.97
CA LEU A 502 -5.59 20.89 0.41
C LEU A 502 -4.69 20.18 1.42
N ILE A 503 -4.18 18.99 1.13
CA ILE A 503 -3.23 18.30 2.02
C ILE A 503 -1.97 19.15 2.21
N ASN A 504 -1.39 19.70 1.14
CA ASN A 504 -0.20 20.55 1.23
C ASN A 504 -0.43 21.74 2.18
N GLU A 505 -1.58 22.41 2.09
CA GLU A 505 -1.93 23.51 2.99
C GLU A 505 -2.23 23.05 4.42
N LEU A 506 -2.98 21.96 4.58
CA LEU A 506 -3.37 21.45 5.90
C LEU A 506 -2.17 20.92 6.70
N VAL A 507 -1.18 20.34 6.03
CA VAL A 507 0.09 19.93 6.65
C VAL A 507 0.77 21.14 7.30
N PHE A 508 0.84 22.27 6.58
CA PHE A 508 1.41 23.50 7.11
C PHE A 508 0.55 24.11 8.22
N ALA A 509 -0.76 24.21 8.01
CA ALA A 509 -1.68 24.84 8.96
C ALA A 509 -1.82 24.07 10.28
N CYS A 510 -1.78 22.74 10.24
CA CYS A 510 -1.92 21.88 11.41
C CYS A 510 -0.58 21.47 12.04
N GLY A 511 0.55 21.64 11.33
CA GLY A 511 1.87 21.19 11.77
C GLY A 511 2.06 19.66 11.70
N TYR A 512 1.25 18.97 10.90
CA TYR A 512 1.44 17.54 10.62
C TYR A 512 2.67 17.33 9.73
N SER A 513 3.25 16.13 9.73
CA SER A 513 4.21 15.77 8.67
C SER A 513 3.45 15.56 7.35
N SER A 514 4.10 15.81 6.22
CA SER A 514 3.48 15.61 4.90
C SER A 514 3.03 14.17 4.64
N ALA A 515 3.62 13.19 5.34
CA ALA A 515 3.26 11.78 5.25
C ALA A 515 2.16 11.36 6.23
N SER A 516 1.71 12.27 7.11
CA SER A 516 0.74 12.00 8.17
C SER A 516 -0.70 12.24 7.75
N LEU A 517 -0.95 12.90 6.62
CA LEU A 517 -2.29 13.08 6.06
C LEU A 517 -2.46 12.22 4.81
N ARG A 518 -3.66 11.70 4.59
CA ARG A 518 -4.04 10.91 3.43
C ARG A 518 -5.43 11.33 2.94
N GLU A 519 -5.62 11.20 1.64
CA GLU A 519 -6.93 11.38 1.01
C GLU A 519 -7.70 10.06 0.89
N ARG A 520 -9.02 10.18 0.80
CA ARG A 520 -9.92 9.11 0.41
C ARG A 520 -10.93 9.69 -0.58
N LEU A 521 -10.95 9.12 -1.79
CA LEU A 521 -11.76 9.64 -2.89
C LEU A 521 -13.12 8.94 -2.95
N TYR A 522 -14.20 9.72 -2.99
CA TYR A 522 -15.57 9.25 -3.21
C TYR A 522 -16.05 9.76 -4.55
N VAL A 523 -15.75 9.01 -5.62
CA VAL A 523 -16.03 9.44 -6.99
C VAL A 523 -16.76 8.35 -7.75
N SER A 524 -17.95 8.66 -8.22
CA SER A 524 -18.75 7.75 -9.05
C SER A 524 -19.80 8.51 -9.86
N THR A 525 -20.04 8.05 -11.08
CA THR A 525 -21.13 8.51 -11.97
C THR A 525 -22.21 7.44 -12.14
N THR A 526 -22.09 6.31 -11.44
CA THR A 526 -23.04 5.20 -11.54
C THR A 526 -24.39 5.63 -10.95
N PRO A 527 -25.51 5.48 -11.69
CA PRO A 527 -26.84 5.80 -11.18
C PRO A 527 -27.16 5.05 -9.88
N GLY A 528 -27.63 5.78 -8.85
CA GLY A 528 -27.92 5.23 -7.52
C GLY A 528 -26.69 5.11 -6.61
N ARG A 529 -25.49 5.37 -7.12
CA ARG A 529 -24.22 5.39 -6.37
C ARG A 529 -23.37 6.59 -6.77
N GLU A 530 -23.98 7.72 -7.10
CA GLU A 530 -23.27 8.94 -7.48
C GLU A 530 -22.51 9.52 -6.29
N MET A 531 -21.24 9.85 -6.50
CA MET A 531 -20.37 10.39 -5.47
C MET A 531 -19.47 11.49 -6.04
N ALA A 532 -19.31 12.57 -5.27
CA ALA A 532 -18.43 13.69 -5.55
C ALA A 532 -17.84 14.25 -4.23
N GLY A 533 -17.28 13.35 -3.42
CA GLY A 533 -16.74 13.65 -2.11
C GLY A 533 -15.24 13.37 -1.97
N LEU A 534 -14.63 14.00 -0.98
CA LEU A 534 -13.24 13.85 -0.60
C LEU A 534 -13.15 13.84 0.92
N LEU A 535 -12.46 12.86 1.49
CA LEU A 535 -12.08 12.86 2.91
C LEU A 535 -10.57 13.02 3.02
N ILE A 536 -10.11 14.01 3.77
CA ILE A 536 -8.70 14.16 4.17
C ILE A 536 -8.61 13.80 5.65
N TYR A 537 -7.74 12.86 5.99
CA TYR A 537 -7.68 12.31 7.35
C TYR A 537 -6.26 11.92 7.75
N THR A 538 -6.04 11.75 9.05
CA THR A 538 -4.74 11.34 9.60
C THR A 538 -4.42 9.88 9.26
N ALA A 539 -3.25 9.64 8.67
CA ALA A 539 -2.79 8.36 8.15
C ALA A 539 -1.85 7.59 9.10
N ALA A 540 -1.39 8.22 10.19
CA ALA A 540 -0.43 7.65 11.14
C ALA A 540 -0.88 7.93 12.59
N GLY A 541 -1.49 6.93 13.24
CA GLY A 541 -1.93 7.05 14.64
C GLY A 541 -0.87 6.67 15.69
N ASP A 542 0.33 6.24 15.26
CA ASP A 542 1.34 5.61 16.12
C ASP A 542 2.42 6.55 16.67
N SER A 543 2.49 7.79 16.20
CA SER A 543 3.59 8.73 16.51
C SER A 543 3.18 10.19 16.66
N GLU A 544 2.06 10.59 16.06
CA GLU A 544 1.49 11.93 16.17
C GLU A 544 0.06 11.74 16.69
N GLY A 545 -0.15 11.88 17.99
CA GLY A 545 -1.50 11.82 18.56
C GLY A 545 -2.40 12.84 17.86
N THR A 546 -3.68 12.51 17.67
CA THR A 546 -4.66 13.45 17.11
C THR A 546 -4.78 14.64 18.05
N MET A 547 -4.29 15.82 17.63
CA MET A 547 -4.33 17.03 18.46
C MET A 547 -5.59 17.87 18.22
N GLY A 548 -6.62 17.34 17.53
CA GLY A 548 -7.79 18.12 17.15
C GLY A 548 -7.50 19.10 16.00
N GLY A 549 -6.40 18.92 15.27
CA GLY A 549 -5.89 19.85 14.27
C GLY A 549 -6.84 19.95 13.07
N LEU A 550 -7.18 18.82 12.47
CA LEU A 550 -8.11 18.77 11.32
C LEU A 550 -9.52 19.17 11.74
N VAL A 551 -10.00 18.70 12.90
CA VAL A 551 -11.31 19.10 13.46
C VAL A 551 -11.42 20.61 13.62
N ARG A 552 -10.36 21.26 14.12
CA ARG A 552 -10.30 22.72 14.22
C ARG A 552 -10.32 23.38 12.84
N MET A 553 -9.62 22.82 11.86
CA MET A 553 -9.58 23.36 10.50
C MET A 553 -10.89 23.17 9.74
N ALA A 554 -11.75 22.23 10.13
CA ALA A 554 -13.08 22.05 9.54
C ALA A 554 -14.05 23.22 9.83
N ARG A 555 -13.74 24.10 10.79
CA ARG A 555 -14.57 25.28 11.09
C ARG A 555 -14.65 26.22 9.88
N PRO A 556 -15.81 26.85 9.58
CA PRO A 556 -16.02 27.60 8.35
C PRO A 556 -14.94 28.62 8.01
N ASP A 557 -14.55 29.48 8.96
CA ASP A 557 -13.57 30.55 8.72
C ASP A 557 -12.15 30.01 8.50
N ASN A 558 -11.76 28.98 9.26
CA ASN A 558 -10.45 28.34 9.12
C ASN A 558 -10.36 27.61 7.78
N LEU A 559 -11.42 26.89 7.42
CA LEU A 559 -11.47 26.15 6.17
C LEU A 559 -11.44 27.08 4.97
N ARG A 560 -12.18 28.20 5.04
CA ARG A 560 -12.11 29.25 4.02
C ARG A 560 -10.67 29.73 3.82
N ALA A 561 -9.93 29.99 4.90
CA ALA A 561 -8.53 30.43 4.80
C ALA A 561 -7.64 29.38 4.11
N VAL A 562 -7.83 28.09 4.41
CA VAL A 562 -7.13 26.98 3.74
C VAL A 562 -7.45 26.96 2.24
N PHE A 563 -8.72 27.06 1.85
CA PHE A 563 -9.11 27.09 0.44
C PHE A 563 -8.53 28.30 -0.30
N VAL A 564 -8.58 29.49 0.31
CA VAL A 564 -7.99 30.70 -0.29
C VAL A 564 -6.49 30.51 -0.52
N SER A 565 -5.77 29.95 0.46
CA SER A 565 -4.33 29.66 0.34
C SER A 565 -4.06 28.62 -0.74
N ALA A 566 -4.73 27.46 -0.67
CA ALA A 566 -4.54 26.35 -1.59
C ALA A 566 -4.82 26.74 -3.04
N LEU A 567 -5.92 27.45 -3.28
CA LEU A 567 -6.29 27.90 -4.62
C LEU A 567 -5.40 29.05 -5.09
N GLY A 568 -4.94 29.91 -4.19
CA GLY A 568 -3.96 30.96 -4.48
C GLY A 568 -2.63 30.37 -4.95
N ASP A 569 -2.06 29.44 -4.20
CA ASP A 569 -0.80 28.77 -4.51
C ASP A 569 -0.92 27.87 -5.75
N ALA A 570 -2.10 27.26 -5.96
CA ALA A 570 -2.37 26.49 -7.16
C ALA A 570 -2.40 27.34 -8.45
N ARG A 571 -2.52 28.67 -8.38
CA ARG A 571 -2.46 29.54 -9.59
C ARG A 571 -1.04 29.68 -10.14
N TRP A 572 0.00 29.53 -9.32
CA TRP A 572 1.38 29.70 -9.77
C TRP A 572 2.35 28.69 -9.14
N CYS A 573 2.96 27.87 -9.98
CA CYS A 573 4.00 26.93 -9.59
C CYS A 573 5.39 27.55 -9.79
N SER A 574 6.34 27.24 -8.90
CA SER A 574 7.74 27.63 -9.06
C SER A 574 8.40 27.11 -10.34
N THR A 575 7.81 26.09 -10.97
CA THR A 575 8.27 25.49 -12.23
C THR A 575 7.46 25.98 -13.44
N ASP A 576 6.60 27.00 -13.29
CA ASP A 576 5.92 27.59 -14.44
C ASP A 576 6.87 28.39 -15.35
N PRO A 577 6.61 28.41 -16.68
CA PRO A 577 5.48 27.82 -17.39
C PRO A 577 5.64 26.32 -17.73
N VAL A 578 6.78 25.70 -17.41
CA VAL A 578 7.04 24.29 -17.74
C VAL A 578 5.99 23.36 -17.09
N CYS A 579 5.60 23.64 -15.84
CA CYS A 579 4.58 22.83 -15.18
C CYS A 579 3.21 22.94 -15.86
N MET A 580 2.72 24.14 -16.19
CA MET A 580 1.39 24.32 -16.77
C MET A 580 1.33 24.03 -18.27
N ASP A 581 2.26 24.59 -19.05
CA ASP A 581 2.19 24.59 -20.52
C ASP A 581 2.91 23.38 -21.11
N ALA A 582 4.17 23.13 -20.71
CA ALA A 582 4.89 21.96 -21.21
C ALA A 582 4.32 20.65 -20.63
N GLY A 583 3.73 20.72 -19.44
CA GLY A 583 2.99 19.65 -18.80
C GLY A 583 1.78 19.16 -19.60
N GLU A 584 1.27 19.93 -20.57
CA GLU A 584 0.19 19.46 -21.47
C GLU A 584 0.56 18.18 -22.24
N LYS A 585 1.86 17.91 -22.42
CA LYS A 585 2.37 16.70 -23.07
C LYS A 585 2.48 15.48 -22.14
N GLY A 586 2.12 15.65 -20.87
CA GLY A 586 2.26 14.63 -19.85
C GLY A 586 3.55 14.79 -19.05
N GLN A 587 3.43 14.73 -17.73
CA GLN A 587 4.54 14.71 -16.78
C GLN A 587 4.24 13.82 -15.57
N GLY A 588 5.16 13.76 -14.62
CA GLY A 588 5.00 12.96 -13.40
C GLY A 588 5.04 11.45 -13.66
N PRO A 589 4.56 10.64 -12.69
CA PRO A 589 4.50 9.19 -12.81
C PRO A 589 3.74 8.78 -14.07
N ASP A 590 4.35 7.90 -14.86
CA ASP A 590 3.82 7.40 -16.13
C ASP A 590 3.46 8.49 -17.15
N SER A 591 3.97 9.72 -16.99
CA SER A 591 3.57 10.88 -17.81
C SER A 591 2.05 11.10 -17.85
N CYS A 592 1.35 10.77 -16.75
CA CYS A 592 -0.11 10.82 -16.65
C CYS A 592 -0.62 12.04 -15.86
N ASN A 593 0.21 13.06 -15.66
CA ASN A 593 -0.19 14.33 -15.06
C ASN A 593 -0.10 15.45 -16.10
N LEU A 594 -1.02 16.43 -16.02
CA LEU A 594 -0.91 17.67 -16.79
C LEU A 594 -0.23 18.74 -15.95
N ALA A 595 -0.94 19.72 -15.40
CA ALA A 595 -0.33 20.79 -14.61
C ALA A 595 -0.10 20.39 -13.14
N ALA A 596 0.72 19.35 -12.90
CA ALA A 596 1.05 18.86 -11.56
C ALA A 596 2.48 18.31 -11.49
N CYS A 597 3.31 18.91 -10.63
CA CYS A 597 4.71 18.53 -10.41
C CYS A 597 5.07 18.53 -8.91
N HIS A 598 6.30 18.10 -8.57
CA HIS A 598 6.81 18.07 -7.19
C HIS A 598 6.76 19.43 -6.48
N GLY A 599 6.80 20.53 -7.23
CA GLY A 599 6.74 21.87 -6.68
C GLY A 599 5.34 22.36 -6.29
N CYS A 600 4.26 21.66 -6.66
CA CYS A 600 2.90 22.14 -6.41
C CYS A 600 1.89 21.09 -5.94
N ALA A 601 1.93 19.86 -6.46
CA ALA A 601 0.82 18.92 -6.29
C ALA A 601 1.24 17.52 -5.87
N LEU A 602 2.49 17.08 -6.06
CA LEU A 602 2.85 15.72 -5.67
C LEU A 602 3.02 15.59 -4.15
N LEU A 603 2.44 14.53 -3.59
CA LEU A 603 2.48 14.17 -2.18
C LEU A 603 3.40 12.95 -1.92
N PRO A 604 3.77 12.66 -0.66
CA PRO A 604 4.36 11.37 -0.31
C PRO A 604 3.46 10.19 -0.71
N GLU A 605 4.06 9.05 -1.06
CA GLU A 605 3.32 7.85 -1.53
C GLU A 605 2.27 7.34 -0.51
N THR A 606 2.50 7.57 0.78
CA THR A 606 1.57 7.17 1.86
C THR A 606 0.30 8.02 1.91
N SER A 607 0.28 9.18 1.23
CA SER A 607 -0.80 10.17 1.31
C SER A 607 -1.78 10.09 0.14
N CYS A 608 -1.37 9.54 -1.00
CA CYS A 608 -2.18 9.43 -2.22
C CYS A 608 -2.70 8.00 -2.41
N GLU A 609 -3.94 7.83 -2.86
CA GLU A 609 -4.49 6.50 -3.22
C GLU A 609 -4.06 6.04 -4.62
N GLU A 610 -3.65 6.97 -5.48
CA GLU A 610 -3.41 6.77 -6.92
C GLU A 610 -1.93 6.90 -7.32
N PHE A 611 -1.02 6.95 -6.34
CA PHE A 611 0.43 7.06 -6.52
C PHE A 611 0.85 8.30 -7.34
N ASN A 612 0.23 9.45 -7.06
CA ASN A 612 0.50 10.73 -7.72
C ASN A 612 0.27 10.73 -9.25
N ARG A 613 -0.60 9.86 -9.77
CA ARG A 613 -1.03 9.85 -11.18
C ARG A 613 -2.33 10.63 -11.35
N PHE A 614 -2.64 11.09 -12.57
CA PHE A 614 -3.92 11.69 -12.90
C PHE A 614 -4.20 13.01 -12.16
N LEU A 615 -3.19 13.87 -12.08
CA LEU A 615 -3.28 15.18 -11.42
C LEU A 615 -3.22 16.33 -12.43
N ASP A 616 -4.01 17.37 -12.18
CA ASP A 616 -4.01 18.59 -12.99
C ASP A 616 -4.65 19.78 -12.27
N ARG A 617 -3.84 20.77 -11.82
CA ARG A 617 -4.38 21.97 -11.17
C ARG A 617 -5.16 22.88 -12.14
N GLY A 618 -5.00 22.69 -13.45
CA GLY A 618 -5.75 23.41 -14.47
C GLY A 618 -7.27 23.19 -14.37
N LEU A 619 -7.72 21.99 -14.01
CA LEU A 619 -9.14 21.72 -13.75
C LEU A 619 -9.63 22.34 -12.43
N VAL A 620 -8.73 22.65 -11.50
CA VAL A 620 -9.07 23.29 -10.21
C VAL A 620 -9.18 24.81 -10.37
N VAL A 621 -8.13 25.46 -10.91
CA VAL A 621 -7.97 26.93 -10.95
C VAL A 621 -7.89 27.55 -12.35
N GLY A 622 -8.06 26.76 -13.41
CA GLY A 622 -7.89 27.21 -14.78
C GLY A 622 -6.45 27.14 -15.26
N THR A 623 -6.24 27.34 -16.56
CA THR A 623 -4.90 27.49 -17.16
C THR A 623 -4.62 28.94 -17.51
N PHE A 624 -3.37 29.27 -17.86
CA PHE A 624 -3.01 30.61 -18.33
C PHE A 624 -3.80 31.04 -19.58
N ASP A 625 -4.03 30.10 -20.51
CA ASP A 625 -4.79 30.36 -21.74
C ASP A 625 -6.31 30.33 -21.54
N LYS A 626 -6.80 29.51 -20.60
CA LYS A 626 -8.23 29.34 -20.29
C LYS A 626 -8.47 29.43 -18.79
N PRO A 627 -8.50 30.64 -18.21
CA PRO A 627 -8.77 30.80 -16.78
C PRO A 627 -10.15 30.27 -16.39
N ASP A 628 -11.17 30.47 -17.23
CA ASP A 628 -12.55 30.04 -17.02
C ASP A 628 -12.75 28.51 -17.02
N LEU A 629 -11.71 27.73 -17.28
CA LEU A 629 -11.73 26.27 -17.19
C LEU A 629 -11.86 25.76 -15.74
N GLY A 630 -11.30 26.46 -14.76
CA GLY A 630 -11.22 25.98 -13.38
C GLY A 630 -12.59 25.85 -12.72
N TYR A 631 -12.84 24.75 -12.01
CA TYR A 631 -14.08 24.56 -11.26
C TYR A 631 -14.31 25.64 -10.19
N PHE A 632 -13.24 26.08 -9.52
CA PHE A 632 -13.31 27.10 -8.47
C PHE A 632 -13.14 28.53 -9.02
N LEU A 633 -13.57 28.81 -10.25
CA LEU A 633 -13.59 30.18 -10.78
C LEU A 633 -15.01 30.64 -11.09
N PRO A 634 -15.43 31.84 -10.61
CA PRO A 634 -14.69 32.77 -9.75
C PRO A 634 -14.80 32.42 -8.26
N PHE A 635 -13.68 32.04 -7.62
CA PHE A 635 -13.54 32.05 -6.16
C PHE A 635 -12.79 33.34 -5.77
N ALA A 636 -13.46 34.16 -4.94
CA ALA A 636 -13.06 35.54 -4.60
C ALA A 636 -12.17 35.63 -3.35
#